data_AF-A0A2P4PJL7-F1
#
_entry.id   AF-A0A2P4PJL7-F1
#
_cell.length_a   1.000
_cell.length_b   1.000
_cell.length_c   1.000
_cell.angle_alpha   90.00
_cell.angle_beta   90.00
_cell.angle_gamma   90.00
#
_symmetry.space_group_name_H-M   'P 1'
#
loop_
_entity.id
_entity.type
_entity.pdbx_description
1 polymer ?
#
loop_
_entity_poly.entity_id
_entity_poly.type
_entity_poly.pdbx_seq_one_letter_code
_entity_poly.pdbx_strand_id
1 'polypeptide(L)'
;MSYTSISHSSQPIPKNSHIGIIGAGPAGISIAHFLRKEGYNNLTLLESSSHIAGKSATFFHENRGYDVGALMVGHNYTNVKSLASELDCPLETFTGRSLDIENNNILVNDTNKIGIYSKLLPNISHYLEEKQSFLDISCPGHGQLSERELYAPITQFLKDRNMSYLKDAWSLAYTSAGYGYIQDDIPAAYFLKFIENSENTISYFKNGFQDFWSKMSKNLNVIYNSKVISIDRSLKQKNLGPILVTTKNALNNFEQTLAFDNIIIATNPRQTEQFITTPSPLESHLFSQVVTFDFYTIIATVKNLSTKVGMTTIPKYCSDKRYVGHTTAYYCAHEGVPTYIFYAYGNKDIGPEQVTELLKQDIISMGGELEEIHYNQRWDFFPHVSSLSMARGFYSKVENVQGEQGTFYVGGWLDFELTENCISYSRDLVRRFFNLSGKNEKSLHLPVLPHIDIKPASNLNWGMLLRLAAKRYPDKVAFTWVDVNLREEAKITYSELYKQARCVAYYLRNNAGHKVGDPILLCYAPGLKFLPILFGCMLAGIIAVPIAPPNLATADKDIARFKYLAQTTGAKLVFSDKNYMLYTKLYAAKSYFGFGKKIEWPEDLIWVEGENIISSHDLFDEKLIDEIDSDNVAVLQFSSGSTGDPKGVMLTHKNLLHNVDLMQTEIDLGPDDTIAFWVPQFHDLGLIGGFLNTIRGGCKSVVMSPLTFLQKPESWLQMITNYQATFTAAPNFAYELAARKCDNNSIKNLNLNSIRGAFNGAEPVRWSTLKSFAKKFGPAGFKLSMFKCLYGLAEHCAYSVGFRNLHDIPTVIDIDPIPLREGRVKVRNNTLTNSNNDNSPANNIVSTGVPNLMMQVEVRVVDQETKKLCSPNTIGEVWVSSPSVGKGYYGKEKNSEETFRAKLDNDDHGNWITDNGSFLRTGDLGFLYNGELFITGRQKDVIIINGKNHYPQDIELTVQESHNAIRPGCICAINHTDVENGTDSLIVLVEIRQQKDIKQELLQEICDCIARVVPGNHGLSCQRIVILKQHSIPKTTSGKLQRAKAKDLLLNGSMDKKIITSVGEIVQDPMNVVDIKEKKPKKKPLMTLETIQQKIAVNVHKVSKLASKLSIDQIDFKVNLITTYGFDSLAAVQLTACLKDEFGIEIAPALLLDLPTISDLAGHILKQLSTLNSEVYDEGEDENPTISLEDIQENITSHLLCS
;
A
#
# COMPACT_ATOMS: atom_id res chain seq x y z
N MET A 1 -11.95 20.48 -4.76
CA MET A 1 -12.17 20.46 -6.23
C MET A 1 -11.70 19.11 -6.72
N SER A 2 -12.65 18.29 -7.16
CA SER A 2 -12.47 16.95 -7.70
C SER A 2 -11.69 17.02 -9.02
N TYR A 3 -10.59 16.27 -9.12
CA TYR A 3 -9.83 16.16 -10.37
C TYR A 3 -10.31 14.95 -11.15
N THR A 4 -10.85 15.27 -12.32
CA THR A 4 -11.20 14.40 -13.44
C THR A 4 -10.15 13.35 -13.82
N SER A 5 -10.29 12.02 -13.73
CA SER A 5 -9.42 11.21 -14.62
C SER A 5 -10.02 11.23 -16.01
N ILE A 6 -9.40 12.00 -16.89
CA ILE A 6 -9.60 11.83 -18.32
C ILE A 6 -8.91 10.52 -18.69
N SER A 7 -9.68 9.50 -19.04
CA SER A 7 -9.14 8.36 -19.78
C SER A 7 -8.63 8.87 -21.11
N HIS A 8 -7.32 8.74 -21.37
CA HIS A 8 -6.82 8.86 -22.73
C HIS A 8 -7.21 7.62 -23.53
N SER A 9 -8.48 7.59 -23.92
CA SER A 9 -8.95 6.91 -25.13
C SER A 9 -8.65 7.78 -26.36
N SER A 10 -7.43 8.30 -26.49
CA SER A 10 -7.09 9.11 -27.65
C SER A 10 -6.68 8.21 -28.80
N GLN A 11 -7.53 8.11 -29.82
CA GLN A 11 -7.03 7.82 -31.17
C GLN A 11 -5.83 8.73 -31.44
N PRO A 12 -4.74 8.22 -32.06
CA PRO A 12 -3.54 9.03 -32.24
C PRO A 12 -3.85 10.23 -33.12
N ILE A 13 -3.15 11.34 -32.85
CA ILE A 13 -3.39 12.61 -33.53
C ILE A 13 -3.27 12.42 -35.06
N PRO A 14 -4.24 12.90 -35.87
CA PRO A 14 -4.18 12.73 -37.32
C PRO A 14 -2.86 13.26 -37.93
N LYS A 15 -2.25 12.51 -38.86
CA LYS A 15 -0.95 12.87 -39.47
C LYS A 15 -0.97 14.20 -40.25
N ASN A 16 -2.15 14.66 -40.65
CA ASN A 16 -2.37 15.94 -41.33
C ASN A 16 -2.57 17.12 -40.36
N SER A 17 -2.63 16.88 -39.04
CA SER A 17 -2.77 17.96 -38.05
C SER A 17 -1.61 18.95 -38.12
N HIS A 18 -1.94 20.23 -38.01
CA HIS A 18 -0.96 21.31 -37.86
C HIS A 18 -0.51 21.39 -36.40
N ILE A 19 0.75 21.05 -36.14
CA ILE A 19 1.31 21.03 -34.77
C ILE A 19 2.28 22.20 -34.60
N GLY A 20 1.99 23.07 -33.64
CA GLY A 20 2.89 24.14 -33.21
C GLY A 20 3.79 23.68 -32.07
N ILE A 21 5.10 23.86 -32.16
CA ILE A 21 6.05 23.51 -31.10
C ILE A 21 6.67 24.80 -30.59
N ILE A 22 6.56 25.07 -29.29
CA ILE A 22 7.00 26.32 -28.67
C ILE A 22 8.32 26.07 -27.93
N GLY A 23 9.38 26.71 -28.40
CA GLY A 23 10.76 26.56 -27.94
C GLY A 23 11.50 25.49 -28.73
N ALA A 24 12.64 25.84 -29.34
CA ALA A 24 13.45 24.92 -30.13
C ALA A 24 14.65 24.34 -29.36
N GLY A 25 14.69 24.46 -28.03
CA GLY A 25 15.69 23.81 -27.20
C GLY A 25 15.67 22.27 -27.31
N PRO A 26 16.57 21.55 -26.61
CA PRO A 26 16.79 20.12 -26.81
C PRO A 26 15.53 19.25 -26.92
N ALA A 27 14.54 19.45 -26.03
CA ALA A 27 13.27 18.73 -26.10
C ALA A 27 12.43 19.10 -27.33
N GLY A 28 12.25 20.40 -27.59
CA GLY A 28 11.42 20.91 -28.70
C GLY A 28 11.94 20.50 -30.07
N ILE A 29 13.26 20.56 -30.29
CA ILE A 29 13.84 20.11 -31.55
C ILE A 29 13.79 18.59 -31.69
N SER A 30 13.98 17.85 -30.60
CA SER A 30 13.94 16.38 -30.61
C SER A 30 12.54 15.85 -30.92
N ILE A 31 11.51 16.41 -30.29
CA ILE A 31 10.13 16.01 -30.56
C ILE A 31 9.72 16.34 -32.00
N ALA A 32 10.12 17.50 -32.51
CA ALA A 32 9.88 17.87 -33.91
C ALA A 32 10.51 16.86 -34.88
N HIS A 33 11.75 16.45 -34.62
CA HIS A 33 12.46 15.42 -35.40
C HIS A 33 11.74 14.07 -35.36
N PHE A 34 11.32 13.61 -34.19
CA PHE A 34 10.60 12.34 -34.07
C PHE A 34 9.21 12.37 -34.72
N LEU A 35 8.44 13.45 -34.54
CA LEU A 35 7.16 13.63 -35.24
C LEU A 35 7.34 13.59 -36.76
N ARG A 36 8.39 14.23 -37.28
CA ARG A 36 8.70 14.21 -38.71
C ARG A 36 9.03 12.79 -39.19
N LYS A 37 9.84 12.02 -38.43
CA LYS A 37 10.12 10.60 -38.73
C LYS A 37 8.85 9.75 -38.75
N GLU A 38 7.89 10.05 -37.89
CA GLU A 38 6.58 9.39 -37.85
C GLU A 38 5.61 9.91 -38.94
N GLY A 39 6.04 10.78 -39.85
CA GLY A 39 5.24 11.23 -40.99
C GLY A 39 4.33 12.43 -40.73
N TYR A 40 4.48 13.14 -39.60
CA TYR A 40 3.84 14.44 -39.42
C TYR A 40 4.59 15.49 -40.24
N ASN A 41 3.93 15.98 -41.29
CA ASN A 41 4.57 16.90 -42.21
C ASN A 41 4.25 18.38 -41.97
N ASN A 42 3.16 18.66 -41.25
CA ASN A 42 2.70 20.02 -40.96
C ASN A 42 3.11 20.45 -39.54
N LEU A 43 4.40 20.70 -39.35
CA LEU A 43 4.99 21.11 -38.07
C LEU A 43 5.52 22.55 -38.18
N THR A 44 5.25 23.39 -37.19
CA THR A 44 5.87 24.73 -37.07
C THR A 44 6.55 24.84 -35.72
N LEU A 45 7.87 25.04 -35.73
CA LEU A 45 8.67 25.24 -34.51
C LEU A 45 8.90 26.75 -34.31
N LEU A 46 8.55 27.27 -33.14
CA LEU A 46 8.69 28.67 -32.78
C LEU A 46 9.90 28.85 -31.86
N GLU A 47 10.86 29.67 -32.25
CA GLU A 47 12.07 29.95 -31.49
C GLU A 47 12.22 31.46 -31.27
N SER A 48 12.35 31.90 -30.02
CA SER A 48 12.51 33.32 -29.71
C SER A 48 13.86 33.88 -30.13
N SER A 49 14.84 33.02 -30.34
CA SER A 49 16.21 33.38 -30.72
C SER A 49 16.41 33.33 -32.24
N SER A 50 17.53 33.89 -32.72
CA SER A 50 17.89 33.89 -34.15
C SER A 50 18.41 32.55 -34.68
N HIS A 51 18.64 31.60 -33.77
CA HIS A 51 19.14 30.25 -34.01
C HIS A 51 18.55 29.32 -32.95
N ILE A 52 18.79 28.01 -33.05
CA ILE A 52 18.37 27.06 -32.04
C ILE A 52 19.27 27.22 -30.82
N ALA A 53 18.74 27.92 -29.80
CA ALA A 53 19.55 28.53 -28.77
C ALA A 53 19.03 28.26 -27.35
N GLY A 54 18.37 27.11 -27.13
CA GLY A 54 17.93 26.73 -25.78
C GLY A 54 19.08 26.67 -24.76
N LYS A 55 18.90 25.98 -23.63
CA LYS A 55 19.94 25.87 -22.58
C LYS A 55 21.20 25.05 -22.97
N SER A 56 21.37 24.77 -24.27
CA SER A 56 22.53 24.15 -24.90
C SER A 56 22.73 24.85 -26.25
N ALA A 57 23.24 26.08 -26.23
CA ALA A 57 23.47 26.90 -27.42
C ALA A 57 24.96 27.01 -27.74
N THR A 58 25.32 27.54 -28.90
CA THR A 58 26.72 27.84 -29.24
C THR A 58 26.85 29.32 -29.56
N PHE A 59 27.63 30.04 -28.78
CA PHE A 59 28.05 31.41 -29.08
C PHE A 59 29.26 31.40 -30.00
N PHE A 60 29.30 32.25 -31.02
CA PHE A 60 30.43 32.34 -31.94
C PHE A 60 31.22 33.63 -31.69
N HIS A 61 32.52 33.51 -31.48
CA HIS A 61 33.46 34.62 -31.38
C HIS A 61 34.69 34.32 -32.24
N GLU A 62 35.09 35.26 -33.10
CA GLU A 62 36.16 35.07 -34.10
C GLU A 62 36.04 33.76 -34.90
N ASN A 63 34.83 33.40 -35.34
CA ASN A 63 34.51 32.14 -36.03
C ASN A 63 34.77 30.85 -35.23
N ARG A 64 34.97 30.94 -33.91
CA ARG A 64 35.08 29.79 -33.01
C ARG A 64 33.80 29.64 -32.21
N GLY A 65 33.31 28.42 -32.09
CA GLY A 65 32.12 28.09 -31.30
C GLY A 65 32.47 27.89 -29.82
N TYR A 66 31.62 28.42 -28.96
CA TYR A 66 31.68 28.30 -27.51
C TYR A 66 30.30 27.87 -27.02
N ASP A 67 30.18 26.59 -26.68
CA ASP A 67 28.92 26.05 -26.17
C ASP A 67 28.58 26.70 -24.82
N VAL A 68 27.33 27.13 -24.65
CA VAL A 68 26.83 27.75 -23.43
C VAL A 68 25.70 26.90 -22.87
N GLY A 69 25.72 26.66 -21.55
CA GLY A 69 24.77 25.78 -20.87
C GLY A 69 25.27 24.33 -20.73
N ALA A 70 24.42 23.31 -20.91
CA ALA A 70 24.81 21.90 -20.70
C ALA A 70 25.79 21.41 -21.79
N LEU A 71 27.10 21.54 -21.56
CA LEU A 71 28.17 21.26 -22.54
C LEU A 71 28.58 19.79 -22.65
N MET A 72 28.03 18.94 -21.77
CA MET A 72 28.63 17.65 -21.45
C MET A 72 27.72 16.50 -21.86
N VAL A 73 28.27 15.61 -22.69
CA VAL A 73 27.68 14.33 -23.08
C VAL A 73 28.25 13.25 -22.18
N GLY A 74 27.45 12.80 -21.23
CA GLY A 74 27.83 11.76 -20.27
C GLY A 74 28.14 10.42 -20.94
N HIS A 75 28.75 9.50 -20.19
CA HIS A 75 29.08 8.19 -20.72
C HIS A 75 27.83 7.39 -21.14
N ASN A 76 26.78 7.48 -20.33
CA ASN A 76 25.53 6.74 -20.53
C ASN A 76 24.51 7.47 -21.41
N TYR A 77 24.91 8.56 -22.09
CA TYR A 77 24.05 9.28 -23.04
C TYR A 77 23.90 8.50 -24.35
N THR A 78 23.09 7.45 -24.35
CA THR A 78 22.89 6.56 -25.49
C THR A 78 22.11 7.21 -26.63
N ASN A 79 21.08 8.00 -26.31
CA ASN A 79 20.20 8.64 -27.27
C ASN A 79 20.89 9.81 -27.98
N VAL A 80 21.59 10.66 -27.23
CA VAL A 80 22.40 11.75 -27.80
C VAL A 80 23.46 11.16 -28.73
N LYS A 81 24.22 10.15 -28.28
CA LYS A 81 25.28 9.53 -29.09
C LYS A 81 24.74 8.84 -30.34
N SER A 82 23.58 8.20 -30.24
CA SER A 82 22.93 7.56 -31.39
C SER A 82 22.52 8.59 -32.45
N LEU A 83 21.85 9.67 -32.04
CA LEU A 83 21.50 10.77 -32.96
C LEU A 83 22.73 11.50 -33.49
N ALA A 84 23.75 11.71 -32.67
CA ALA A 84 25.00 12.31 -33.09
C ALA A 84 25.68 11.48 -34.19
N SER A 85 25.69 10.16 -34.05
CA SER A 85 26.18 9.23 -35.07
C SER A 85 25.31 9.29 -36.34
N GLU A 86 23.98 9.27 -36.20
CA GLU A 86 23.04 9.40 -37.33
C GLU A 86 23.26 10.69 -38.13
N LEU A 87 23.55 11.80 -37.44
CA LEU A 87 23.74 13.13 -38.01
C LEU A 87 25.20 13.47 -38.30
N ASP A 88 26.14 12.51 -38.21
CA ASP A 88 27.57 12.74 -38.43
C ASP A 88 28.11 13.94 -37.63
N CYS A 89 27.85 13.94 -36.32
CA CYS A 89 28.28 14.95 -35.36
C CYS A 89 29.29 14.32 -34.38
N PRO A 90 30.61 14.44 -34.64
CA PRO A 90 31.62 13.76 -33.84
C PRO A 90 31.71 14.31 -32.41
N LEU A 91 31.92 13.41 -31.45
CA LEU A 91 32.15 13.71 -30.04
C LEU A 91 33.63 13.51 -29.68
N GLU A 92 34.17 14.39 -28.85
CA GLU A 92 35.54 14.29 -28.31
C GLU A 92 35.52 14.14 -26.78
N THR A 93 36.50 13.41 -26.23
CA THR A 93 36.56 13.17 -24.78
C THR A 93 37.22 14.33 -24.06
N PHE A 94 36.69 14.63 -22.89
CA PHE A 94 37.06 15.75 -22.07
C PHE A 94 38.20 15.43 -21.09
N THR A 95 39.06 16.41 -20.78
CA THR A 95 40.00 16.35 -19.64
C THR A 95 39.60 17.36 -18.56
N GLY A 96 39.25 16.88 -17.36
CA GLY A 96 38.89 17.72 -16.21
C GLY A 96 40.09 18.02 -15.31
N ARG A 97 40.07 19.19 -14.65
CA ARG A 97 41.08 19.65 -13.68
C ARG A 97 40.38 20.32 -12.49
N SER A 98 41.09 20.44 -11.38
CA SER A 98 40.66 21.25 -10.24
C SER A 98 41.76 22.24 -9.86
N LEU A 99 41.36 23.48 -9.59
CA LEU A 99 42.27 24.55 -9.16
C LEU A 99 42.11 24.80 -7.67
N ASP A 100 43.20 24.64 -6.93
CA ASP A 100 43.30 25.18 -5.58
C ASP A 100 43.67 26.67 -5.68
N ILE A 101 42.64 27.51 -5.55
CA ILE A 101 42.76 28.96 -5.73
C ILE A 101 43.57 29.63 -4.61
N GLU A 102 43.75 28.99 -3.45
CA GLU A 102 44.50 29.59 -2.33
C GLU A 102 46.00 29.41 -2.50
N ASN A 103 46.41 28.26 -3.04
CA ASN A 103 47.80 27.93 -3.29
C ASN A 103 48.23 28.16 -4.75
N ASN A 104 47.31 28.63 -5.60
CA ASN A 104 47.44 28.76 -7.05
C ASN A 104 48.02 27.50 -7.73
N ASN A 105 47.63 26.33 -7.22
CA ASN A 105 48.14 25.03 -7.66
C ASN A 105 47.05 24.29 -8.46
N ILE A 106 47.36 23.93 -9.71
CA ILE A 106 46.50 23.04 -10.50
C ILE A 106 46.70 21.62 -9.97
N LEU A 107 45.66 21.09 -9.34
CA LEU A 107 45.59 19.68 -8.99
C LEU A 107 45.21 18.92 -10.27
N VAL A 108 46.21 18.41 -10.97
CA VAL A 108 45.99 17.58 -12.17
C VAL A 108 45.47 16.22 -11.72
N ASN A 109 44.16 16.00 -11.89
CA ASN A 109 43.63 14.64 -11.93
C ASN A 109 43.77 14.14 -13.36
N ASP A 110 44.92 13.56 -13.69
CA ASP A 110 45.08 12.86 -14.95
C ASP A 110 44.10 11.68 -14.93
N THR A 111 43.09 11.75 -15.79
CA THR A 111 41.86 10.94 -15.83
C THR A 111 40.82 11.29 -14.76
N ASN A 112 39.63 11.72 -15.23
CA ASN A 112 38.39 11.87 -14.44
C ASN A 112 38.02 10.63 -13.61
N LYS A 113 38.68 9.49 -13.81
CA LYS A 113 38.50 8.27 -13.03
C LYS A 113 39.26 8.31 -11.70
N ILE A 114 40.49 8.78 -11.63
CA ILE A 114 41.32 8.56 -10.44
C ILE A 114 40.86 9.42 -9.24
N GLY A 115 40.28 10.60 -9.45
CA GLY A 115 39.82 11.50 -8.37
C GLY A 115 38.48 11.11 -7.70
N ILE A 116 37.46 10.75 -8.50
CA ILE A 116 36.17 10.30 -7.96
C ILE A 116 36.30 8.90 -7.39
N TYR A 117 36.94 7.98 -8.14
CA TYR A 117 37.10 6.61 -7.67
C TYR A 117 38.04 6.51 -6.46
N SER A 118 39.06 7.35 -6.30
CA SER A 118 39.87 7.34 -5.06
C SER A 118 39.08 7.71 -3.82
N LYS A 119 38.15 8.66 -3.92
CA LYS A 119 37.22 9.01 -2.83
C LYS A 119 36.17 7.93 -2.59
N LEU A 120 35.77 7.20 -3.64
CA LEU A 120 34.86 6.07 -3.53
C LEU A 120 35.55 4.79 -3.04
N LEU A 121 36.84 4.57 -3.32
CA LEU A 121 37.59 3.33 -3.09
C LEU A 121 37.40 2.75 -1.69
N PRO A 122 37.47 3.54 -0.59
CA PRO A 122 37.27 3.02 0.76
C PRO A 122 35.88 2.42 0.99
N ASN A 123 34.88 2.86 0.22
CA ASN A 123 33.48 2.48 0.33
C ASN A 123 32.92 1.91 -0.98
N ILE A 124 33.77 1.49 -1.93
CA ILE A 124 33.32 1.17 -3.28
C ILE A 124 32.39 -0.03 -3.32
N SER A 125 32.62 -1.03 -2.46
CA SER A 125 31.72 -2.18 -2.31
C SER A 125 30.34 -1.74 -1.81
N HIS A 126 30.29 -0.90 -0.77
CA HIS A 126 29.03 -0.35 -0.26
C HIS A 126 28.32 0.52 -1.30
N TYR A 127 29.05 1.34 -2.05
CA TYR A 127 28.49 2.11 -3.16
C TYR A 127 27.93 1.21 -4.26
N LEU A 128 28.65 0.15 -4.66
CA LEU A 128 28.20 -0.77 -5.70
C LEU A 128 27.00 -1.63 -5.25
N GLU A 129 26.94 -2.01 -3.97
CA GLU A 129 25.81 -2.70 -3.35
C GLU A 129 24.57 -1.79 -3.33
N GLU A 130 24.69 -0.58 -2.77
CA GLU A 130 23.58 0.38 -2.74
C GLU A 130 23.15 0.78 -4.16
N LYS A 131 24.10 0.89 -5.10
CA LYS A 131 23.79 1.19 -6.50
C LYS A 131 22.88 0.16 -7.14
N GLN A 132 22.95 -1.12 -6.76
CA GLN A 132 21.99 -2.12 -7.22
C GLN A 132 20.58 -1.87 -6.71
N SER A 133 20.43 -1.21 -5.55
CA SER A 133 19.11 -0.89 -4.98
C SER A 133 18.41 0.28 -5.66
N PHE A 134 19.14 1.13 -6.40
CA PHE A 134 18.56 2.23 -7.19
C PHE A 134 18.91 2.16 -8.69
N LEU A 135 19.43 1.02 -9.16
CA LEU A 135 19.52 0.69 -10.58
C LEU A 135 18.06 0.54 -11.06
N ASP A 136 17.65 1.40 -11.99
CA ASP A 136 16.26 1.63 -12.46
C ASP A 136 15.53 2.88 -11.95
N ILE A 137 16.22 4.02 -11.82
CA ILE A 137 15.57 5.36 -11.93
C ILE A 137 15.16 5.60 -13.41
N SER A 138 14.60 4.60 -14.10
CA SER A 138 14.61 4.46 -15.56
C SER A 138 13.19 4.36 -16.14
N CYS A 139 12.51 5.50 -16.27
CA CYS A 139 11.70 5.84 -17.46
C CYS A 139 11.43 7.35 -17.48
N PRO A 140 11.75 8.07 -18.56
CA PRO A 140 11.23 9.42 -18.74
C PRO A 140 9.70 9.37 -18.72
N GLY A 141 9.05 10.30 -18.01
CA GLY A 141 7.60 10.44 -18.09
C GLY A 141 6.74 9.46 -17.32
N HIS A 142 7.33 8.57 -16.51
CA HIS A 142 6.55 7.69 -15.67
C HIS A 142 6.70 8.15 -14.22
N GLY A 143 5.60 8.69 -13.67
CA GLY A 143 5.49 9.20 -12.30
C GLY A 143 5.56 8.14 -11.20
N GLN A 144 6.37 7.10 -11.36
CA GLN A 144 6.63 6.07 -10.35
C GLN A 144 8.13 6.00 -10.06
N LEU A 145 8.63 7.01 -9.34
CA LEU A 145 9.70 6.72 -8.38
C LEU A 145 9.04 5.88 -7.28
N SER A 146 9.08 4.56 -7.39
CA SER A 146 8.41 3.62 -6.49
C SER A 146 8.89 3.75 -5.04
N GLU A 147 10.12 4.22 -4.85
CA GLU A 147 10.72 4.42 -3.55
C GLU A 147 10.44 5.82 -2.99
N ARG A 148 9.65 5.88 -1.90
CA ARG A 148 9.41 7.12 -1.14
C ARG A 148 10.70 7.80 -0.67
N GLU A 149 11.79 7.05 -0.56
CA GLU A 149 13.11 7.53 -0.14
C GLU A 149 13.78 8.43 -1.19
N LEU A 150 13.46 8.26 -2.48
CA LEU A 150 14.02 9.08 -3.57
C LEU A 150 13.49 10.53 -3.57
N TYR A 151 12.37 10.76 -2.88
CA TYR A 151 11.82 12.10 -2.66
C TYR A 151 12.50 12.84 -1.52
N ALA A 152 13.26 12.15 -0.67
CA ALA A 152 13.91 12.78 0.45
C ALA A 152 14.95 13.79 -0.02
N PRO A 153 15.23 14.84 0.78
CA PRO A 153 16.33 15.75 0.50
C PRO A 153 17.65 14.95 0.34
N ILE A 154 18.50 15.30 -0.64
CA ILE A 154 19.75 14.57 -0.94
C ILE A 154 20.56 14.29 0.34
N THR A 155 20.75 15.31 1.18
CA THR A 155 21.54 15.17 2.42
C THR A 155 20.95 14.16 3.40
N GLN A 156 19.62 14.12 3.52
CA GLN A 156 18.91 13.18 4.38
C GLN A 156 19.01 11.77 3.82
N PHE A 157 18.77 11.60 2.51
CA PHE A 157 18.93 10.32 1.82
C PHE A 157 20.33 9.73 1.99
N LEU A 158 21.37 10.54 1.73
CA LEU A 158 22.76 10.08 1.87
C LEU A 158 23.11 9.72 3.32
N LYS A 159 22.54 10.43 4.29
CA LYS A 159 22.74 10.12 5.71
C LYS A 159 22.07 8.80 6.09
N ASP A 160 20.81 8.60 5.70
CA ASP A 160 20.02 7.42 6.06
C ASP A 160 20.60 6.13 5.46
N ARG A 161 21.23 6.23 4.30
CA ARG A 161 21.88 5.13 3.59
C ARG A 161 23.36 4.95 3.94
N ASN A 162 23.90 5.69 4.91
CA ASN A 162 25.35 5.74 5.18
C ASN A 162 26.22 6.06 3.95
N MET A 163 25.67 6.80 2.99
CA MET A 163 26.31 7.20 1.73
C MET A 163 26.84 8.65 1.77
N SER A 164 27.01 9.25 2.95
CA SER A 164 27.51 10.63 3.10
C SER A 164 28.84 10.89 2.38
N TYR A 165 29.69 9.87 2.20
CA TYR A 165 30.93 9.96 1.42
C TYR A 165 30.71 10.32 -0.06
N LEU A 166 29.52 10.06 -0.62
CA LEU A 166 29.18 10.48 -1.98
C LEU A 166 29.10 11.99 -2.13
N LYS A 167 28.78 12.72 -1.05
CA LYS A 167 28.81 14.18 -1.07
C LYS A 167 30.21 14.69 -1.41
N ASP A 168 31.24 14.10 -0.82
CA ASP A 168 32.63 14.52 -1.03
C ASP A 168 33.17 14.04 -2.38
N ALA A 169 32.67 12.90 -2.87
CA ALA A 169 33.01 12.36 -4.18
C ALA A 169 32.40 13.18 -5.34
N TRP A 170 31.15 13.65 -5.19
CA TRP A 170 30.35 14.17 -6.31
C TRP A 170 29.99 15.66 -6.23
N SER A 171 30.13 16.34 -5.08
CA SER A 171 29.76 17.75 -4.91
C SER A 171 30.34 18.68 -5.98
N LEU A 172 31.62 18.49 -6.30
CA LEU A 172 32.31 19.32 -7.30
C LEU A 172 31.66 19.20 -8.68
N ALA A 173 31.44 17.96 -9.14
CA ALA A 173 30.84 17.69 -10.43
C ALA A 173 29.36 18.13 -10.47
N TYR A 174 28.62 17.85 -9.39
CA TYR A 174 27.20 18.19 -9.27
C TYR A 174 26.97 19.71 -9.32
N THR A 175 27.69 20.47 -8.48
CA THR A 175 27.56 21.93 -8.43
C THR A 175 28.04 22.57 -9.73
N SER A 176 29.21 22.19 -10.26
CA SER A 176 29.72 22.79 -11.51
C SER A 176 28.86 22.48 -12.74
N ALA A 177 28.08 21.38 -12.73
CA ALA A 177 27.17 21.01 -13.81
C ALA A 177 25.82 21.74 -13.80
N GLY A 178 25.56 22.64 -12.83
CA GLY A 178 24.31 23.41 -12.82
C GLY A 178 23.17 22.83 -11.95
N TYR A 179 23.41 21.76 -11.18
CA TYR A 179 22.38 21.08 -10.38
C TYR A 179 22.16 21.65 -8.96
N GLY A 180 22.74 22.81 -8.65
CA GLY A 180 22.74 23.42 -7.32
C GLY A 180 23.80 22.81 -6.40
N TYR A 181 23.71 23.10 -5.10
CA TYR A 181 24.60 22.49 -4.11
C TYR A 181 23.92 21.23 -3.53
N ILE A 182 24.71 20.22 -3.14
CA ILE A 182 24.17 19.00 -2.51
C ILE A 182 23.38 19.30 -1.22
N GLN A 183 23.62 20.47 -0.61
CA GLN A 183 22.98 20.92 0.63
C GLN A 183 21.59 21.52 0.40
N ASP A 184 21.16 21.68 -0.84
CA ASP A 184 19.82 22.16 -1.18
C ASP A 184 18.76 21.11 -0.83
N ASP A 185 17.53 21.57 -0.56
CA ASP A 185 16.36 20.70 -0.42
C ASP A 185 15.87 20.22 -1.80
N ILE A 186 16.77 19.56 -2.52
CA ILE A 186 16.49 18.90 -3.79
C ILE A 186 16.26 17.40 -3.50
N PRO A 187 15.27 16.76 -4.13
CA PRO A 187 15.08 15.32 -4.03
C PRO A 187 16.32 14.50 -4.42
N ALA A 188 16.59 13.42 -3.70
CA ALA A 188 17.67 12.48 -3.99
C ALA A 188 17.63 11.91 -5.42
N ALA A 189 16.44 11.80 -6.01
CA ALA A 189 16.24 11.38 -7.39
C ALA A 189 17.10 12.18 -8.40
N TYR A 190 17.22 13.50 -8.25
CA TYR A 190 18.03 14.32 -9.15
C TYR A 190 19.52 14.01 -9.03
N PHE A 191 20.00 13.81 -7.80
CA PHE A 191 21.41 13.49 -7.52
C PHE A 191 21.81 12.13 -8.05
N LEU A 192 20.99 11.10 -7.80
CA LEU A 192 21.26 9.76 -8.31
C LEU A 192 21.18 9.71 -9.83
N LYS A 193 20.24 10.42 -10.45
CA LYS A 193 20.14 10.49 -11.92
C LYS A 193 21.35 11.20 -12.54
N PHE A 194 21.89 12.22 -11.88
CA PHE A 194 23.12 12.86 -12.27
C PHE A 194 24.32 11.90 -12.20
N ILE A 195 24.48 11.17 -11.09
CA ILE A 195 25.57 10.19 -10.91
C ILE A 195 25.49 9.11 -11.98
N GLU A 196 24.31 8.50 -12.18
CA GLU A 196 24.07 7.46 -13.18
C GLU A 196 24.61 7.85 -14.56
N ASN A 197 24.45 9.11 -14.96
CA ASN A 197 24.87 9.59 -16.26
C ASN A 197 26.34 10.05 -16.34
N SER A 198 26.99 10.24 -15.19
CA SER A 198 28.27 10.94 -15.06
C SER A 198 29.44 10.07 -14.54
N GLU A 199 29.22 8.79 -14.27
CA GLU A 199 30.19 7.83 -13.69
C GLU A 199 31.49 7.59 -14.46
N ASN A 200 31.61 8.04 -15.71
CA ASN A 200 32.68 7.62 -16.62
C ASN A 200 33.23 8.80 -17.44
N THR A 201 33.55 8.56 -18.71
CA THR A 201 34.07 9.58 -19.62
C THR A 201 32.97 10.56 -20.00
N ILE A 202 33.30 11.85 -19.91
CA ILE A 202 32.45 12.92 -20.41
C ILE A 202 33.01 13.36 -21.76
N SER A 203 32.12 13.62 -22.71
CA SER A 203 32.44 14.06 -24.06
C SER A 203 31.76 15.39 -24.38
N TYR A 204 32.16 16.04 -25.46
CA TYR A 204 31.53 17.24 -26.01
C TYR A 204 31.47 17.14 -27.53
N PHE A 205 30.61 17.93 -28.17
CA PHE A 205 30.54 17.99 -29.63
C PHE A 205 31.73 18.77 -30.19
N LYS A 206 32.50 18.15 -31.08
CA LYS A 206 33.70 18.77 -31.69
C LYS A 206 33.42 20.13 -32.34
N ASN A 207 32.25 20.25 -32.99
CA ASN A 207 31.83 21.46 -33.70
C ASN A 207 30.78 22.27 -32.91
N GLY A 208 30.58 21.94 -31.63
CA GLY A 208 29.54 22.53 -30.78
C GLY A 208 28.13 21.98 -31.02
N PHE A 209 27.24 22.27 -30.08
CA PHE A 209 25.84 21.84 -30.13
C PHE A 209 25.07 22.43 -31.32
N GLN A 210 25.43 23.63 -31.79
CA GLN A 210 24.77 24.26 -32.94
C GLN A 210 24.88 23.42 -34.22
N ASP A 211 25.99 22.71 -34.48
CA ASP A 211 26.11 21.80 -35.63
C ASP A 211 25.07 20.67 -35.53
N PHE A 212 24.96 20.06 -34.35
CA PHE A 212 24.01 19.00 -34.05
C PHE A 212 22.56 19.48 -34.24
N TRP A 213 22.20 20.65 -33.68
CA TRP A 213 20.86 21.23 -33.83
C TRP A 213 20.53 21.65 -35.26
N SER A 214 21.49 22.20 -35.99
CA SER A 214 21.30 22.62 -37.38
C SER A 214 21.02 21.42 -38.29
N LYS A 215 21.73 20.31 -38.07
CA LYS A 215 21.49 19.07 -38.83
C LYS A 215 20.16 18.42 -38.47
N MET A 216 19.76 18.45 -37.20
CA MET A 216 18.45 17.93 -36.77
C MET A 216 17.27 18.78 -37.26
N SER A 217 17.49 20.09 -37.46
CA SER A 217 16.47 21.03 -37.94
C SER A 217 16.39 21.20 -39.46
N LYS A 218 17.30 20.61 -40.24
CA LYS A 218 17.49 20.85 -41.69
C LYS A 218 16.21 20.77 -42.55
N ASN A 219 15.18 20.05 -42.10
CA ASN A 219 13.90 19.88 -42.82
C ASN A 219 12.67 20.27 -41.99
N LEU A 220 12.85 21.09 -40.95
CA LEU A 220 11.77 21.58 -40.10
C LEU A 220 11.47 23.04 -40.44
N ASN A 221 10.19 23.42 -40.38
CA ASN A 221 9.79 24.81 -40.51
C ASN A 221 9.99 25.51 -39.17
N VAL A 222 11.09 26.26 -39.04
CA VAL A 222 11.43 27.01 -37.82
C VAL A 222 11.22 28.50 -38.07
N ILE A 223 10.42 29.13 -37.21
CA ILE A 223 10.23 30.59 -37.19
C ILE A 223 11.10 31.16 -36.07
N TYR A 224 12.22 31.76 -36.46
CA TYR A 224 13.17 32.40 -35.56
C TYR A 224 12.75 33.80 -35.14
N ASN A 225 13.38 34.30 -34.08
CA ASN A 225 13.12 35.61 -33.48
C ASN A 225 11.65 35.80 -33.09
N SER A 226 10.92 34.71 -32.85
CA SER A 226 9.47 34.69 -32.72
C SER A 226 9.08 34.47 -31.26
N LYS A 227 9.01 35.56 -30.49
CA LYS A 227 8.64 35.49 -29.08
C LYS A 227 7.14 35.27 -28.94
N VAL A 228 6.71 34.19 -28.30
CA VAL A 228 5.30 33.97 -27.97
C VAL A 228 4.86 35.03 -26.95
N ILE A 229 3.73 35.68 -27.22
CA ILE A 229 3.12 36.68 -26.32
C ILE A 229 1.74 36.26 -25.83
N SER A 230 1.03 35.41 -26.57
CA SER A 230 -0.21 34.78 -26.09
C SER A 230 -0.48 33.42 -26.74
N ILE A 231 -1.14 32.56 -25.98
CA ILE A 231 -1.68 31.26 -26.36
C ILE A 231 -3.15 31.28 -25.94
N ASP A 232 -4.05 31.35 -26.92
CA ASP A 232 -5.50 31.28 -26.71
C ASP A 232 -6.01 29.91 -27.18
N ARG A 233 -6.52 29.15 -26.21
CA ARG A 233 -7.10 27.82 -26.40
C ARG A 233 -8.60 27.79 -26.13
N SER A 234 -9.24 28.95 -25.98
CA SER A 234 -10.67 29.07 -25.65
C SER A 234 -11.60 28.42 -26.68
N LEU A 235 -11.23 28.49 -27.98
CA LEU A 235 -11.94 27.81 -29.06
C LEU A 235 -11.76 26.29 -28.98
N LYS A 236 -10.54 25.83 -28.70
CA LYS A 236 -10.21 24.41 -28.55
C LYS A 236 -10.92 23.80 -27.34
N GLN A 237 -10.99 24.51 -26.22
CA GLN A 237 -11.75 24.11 -25.01
C GLN A 237 -13.23 23.82 -25.31
N LYS A 238 -13.82 24.58 -26.23
CA LYS A 238 -15.23 24.41 -26.63
C LYS A 238 -15.39 23.43 -27.80
N ASN A 239 -14.31 22.80 -28.28
CA ASN A 239 -14.25 22.02 -29.52
C ASN A 239 -14.75 22.80 -30.76
N LEU A 240 -14.56 24.13 -30.77
CA LEU A 240 -15.08 25.05 -31.80
C LEU A 240 -14.01 25.51 -32.80
N GLY A 241 -12.72 25.27 -32.55
CA GLY A 241 -11.67 25.78 -33.42
C GLY A 241 -10.23 25.47 -32.97
N PRO A 242 -9.24 26.03 -33.68
CA PRO A 242 -7.82 25.79 -33.41
C PRO A 242 -7.34 26.53 -32.16
N ILE A 243 -6.12 26.20 -31.74
CA ILE A 243 -5.34 26.95 -30.75
C ILE A 243 -4.68 28.12 -31.47
N LEU A 244 -4.85 29.34 -30.96
CA LEU A 244 -4.27 30.55 -31.53
C LEU A 244 -3.03 30.95 -30.73
N VAL A 245 -1.87 31.02 -31.40
CA VAL A 245 -0.61 31.45 -30.79
C VAL A 245 -0.18 32.76 -31.43
N THR A 246 -0.13 33.83 -30.64
CA THR A 246 0.36 35.13 -31.09
C THR A 246 1.83 35.27 -30.73
N THR A 247 2.61 35.65 -31.74
CA THR A 247 4.04 35.84 -31.63
C THR A 247 4.42 37.25 -32.03
N LYS A 248 5.48 37.77 -31.42
CA LYS A 248 6.08 39.06 -31.73
C LYS A 248 7.51 38.84 -32.20
N ASN A 249 7.82 39.33 -33.39
CA ASN A 249 9.16 39.26 -33.94
C ASN A 249 10.09 40.22 -33.18
N ALA A 250 11.18 39.69 -32.61
CA ALA A 250 12.10 40.45 -31.76
C ALA A 250 12.90 41.53 -32.52
N LEU A 251 13.01 41.44 -33.85
CA LEU A 251 13.81 42.37 -34.67
C LEU A 251 13.01 43.57 -35.16
N ASN A 252 11.74 43.38 -35.53
CA ASN A 252 10.92 44.42 -36.15
C ASN A 252 9.59 44.68 -35.42
N ASN A 253 9.36 44.03 -34.28
CA ASN A 253 8.15 44.13 -33.46
C ASN A 253 6.84 43.73 -34.19
N PHE A 254 6.92 43.07 -35.34
CA PHE A 254 5.75 42.59 -36.06
C PHE A 254 5.06 41.48 -35.27
N GLU A 255 3.74 41.60 -35.09
CA GLU A 255 2.91 40.60 -34.41
C GLU A 255 2.13 39.78 -35.43
N GLN A 256 2.12 38.47 -35.23
CA GLN A 256 1.37 37.52 -36.06
C GLN A 256 0.67 36.49 -35.19
N THR A 257 -0.53 36.08 -35.58
CA THR A 257 -1.28 35.00 -34.93
C THR A 257 -1.31 33.78 -35.85
N LEU A 258 -0.87 32.65 -35.30
CA LEU A 258 -0.84 31.35 -35.98
C LEU A 258 -1.90 30.43 -35.37
N ALA A 259 -2.57 29.64 -36.20
CA ALA A 259 -3.57 28.67 -35.76
C ALA A 259 -2.99 27.25 -35.83
N PHE A 260 -3.18 26.47 -34.77
CA PHE A 260 -2.70 25.08 -34.68
C PHE A 260 -3.80 24.13 -34.21
N ASP A 261 -3.77 22.89 -34.69
CA ASP A 261 -4.66 21.84 -34.18
C ASP A 261 -4.23 21.39 -32.79
N ASN A 262 -2.92 21.27 -32.57
CA ASN A 262 -2.31 20.92 -31.29
C ASN A 262 -1.02 21.72 -31.11
N ILE A 263 -0.64 21.95 -29.85
CA ILE A 263 0.63 22.57 -29.51
C ILE A 263 1.45 21.69 -28.58
N ILE A 264 2.77 21.81 -28.68
CA ILE A 264 3.74 21.19 -27.77
C ILE A 264 4.56 22.30 -27.16
N ILE A 265 4.61 22.36 -25.84
CA ILE A 265 5.32 23.38 -25.08
C ILE A 265 6.59 22.76 -24.53
N ALA A 266 7.74 23.23 -25.03
CA ALA A 266 9.07 22.77 -24.64
C ALA A 266 9.84 23.81 -23.79
N THR A 267 9.16 24.89 -23.41
CA THR A 267 9.71 25.98 -22.59
C THR A 267 9.43 25.79 -21.10
N ASN A 268 10.08 26.60 -20.25
CA ASN A 268 9.84 26.56 -18.82
C ASN A 268 8.34 26.82 -18.52
N PRO A 269 7.67 25.96 -17.74
CA PRO A 269 6.25 26.13 -17.41
C PRO A 269 5.93 27.49 -16.75
N ARG A 270 6.81 28.03 -15.91
CA ARG A 270 6.60 29.35 -15.27
C ARG A 270 6.62 30.51 -16.25
N GLN A 271 7.44 30.42 -17.29
CA GLN A 271 7.46 31.40 -18.36
C GLN A 271 6.22 31.22 -19.24
N THR A 272 5.84 29.97 -19.51
CA THR A 272 4.71 29.61 -20.35
C THR A 272 3.38 30.06 -19.76
N GLU A 273 3.19 29.93 -18.43
CA GLU A 273 1.97 30.33 -17.74
C GLU A 273 1.55 31.78 -18.06
N GLN A 274 2.53 32.68 -18.20
CA GLN A 274 2.30 34.09 -18.50
C GLN A 274 1.69 34.34 -19.88
N PHE A 275 1.85 33.38 -20.79
CA PHE A 275 1.37 33.49 -22.17
C PHE A 275 0.08 32.70 -22.38
N ILE A 276 -0.30 31.77 -21.50
CA ILE A 276 -1.56 31.05 -21.63
C ILE A 276 -2.69 31.95 -21.13
N THR A 277 -3.64 32.28 -22.01
CA THR A 277 -4.72 33.23 -21.70
C THR A 277 -5.66 32.70 -20.60
N THR A 278 -5.85 31.38 -20.56
CA THR A 278 -6.70 30.68 -19.59
C THR A 278 -6.06 29.33 -19.19
N PRO A 279 -5.04 29.32 -18.31
CA PRO A 279 -4.46 28.07 -17.80
C PRO A 279 -5.49 27.34 -16.93
N SER A 280 -5.40 26.01 -16.84
CA SER A 280 -6.28 25.23 -15.98
C SER A 280 -5.82 25.40 -14.53
N PRO A 281 -6.73 25.22 -13.54
CA PRO A 281 -6.32 25.28 -12.13
C PRO A 281 -5.20 24.29 -11.77
N LEU A 282 -5.15 23.13 -12.45
CA LEU A 282 -4.10 22.14 -12.26
C LEU A 282 -2.77 22.62 -12.85
N GLU A 283 -2.79 23.14 -14.08
CA GLU A 283 -1.60 23.69 -14.73
C GLU A 283 -0.99 24.82 -13.89
N SER A 284 -1.76 25.81 -13.46
CA SER A 284 -1.27 26.89 -12.58
C SER A 284 -0.71 26.36 -11.26
N HIS A 285 -1.36 25.35 -10.66
CA HIS A 285 -0.85 24.72 -9.44
C HIS A 285 0.45 23.95 -9.66
N LEU A 286 0.65 23.33 -10.82
CA LEU A 286 1.89 22.63 -11.16
C LEU A 286 3.00 23.63 -11.50
N PHE A 287 2.72 24.61 -12.34
CA PHE A 287 3.70 25.59 -12.79
C PHE A 287 4.27 26.41 -11.61
N SER A 288 3.43 26.74 -10.63
CA SER A 288 3.86 27.43 -9.41
C SER A 288 4.79 26.63 -8.49
N GLN A 289 4.87 25.30 -8.64
CA GLN A 289 5.76 24.45 -7.84
C GLN A 289 7.16 24.28 -8.45
N VAL A 290 7.33 24.65 -9.72
CA VAL A 290 8.62 24.53 -10.42
C VAL A 290 9.55 25.66 -9.97
N VAL A 291 10.74 25.29 -9.52
CA VAL A 291 11.80 26.22 -9.08
C VAL A 291 12.98 26.07 -10.02
N THR A 292 13.73 27.15 -10.23
CA THR A 292 14.96 27.18 -11.04
C THR A 292 16.09 27.81 -10.25
N PHE A 293 17.32 27.55 -10.68
CA PHE A 293 18.50 28.28 -10.23
C PHE A 293 18.84 29.40 -11.19
N ASP A 294 19.25 30.54 -10.64
CA ASP A 294 19.93 31.56 -11.43
C ASP A 294 21.33 31.06 -11.75
N PHE A 295 21.63 30.87 -13.03
CA PHE A 295 22.92 30.38 -13.49
C PHE A 295 23.47 31.31 -14.57
N TYR A 296 24.77 31.58 -14.52
CA TYR A 296 25.43 32.53 -15.41
C TYR A 296 26.45 31.79 -16.27
N THR A 297 26.47 32.13 -17.55
CA THR A 297 27.52 31.73 -18.47
C THR A 297 28.16 32.98 -19.04
N ILE A 298 29.45 33.15 -18.77
CA ILE A 298 30.20 34.35 -19.15
C ILE A 298 31.35 33.93 -20.06
N ILE A 299 31.44 34.51 -21.25
CA ILE A 299 32.57 34.26 -22.16
C ILE A 299 33.47 35.48 -22.11
N ALA A 300 34.72 35.28 -21.76
CA ALA A 300 35.67 36.35 -21.57
C ALA A 300 37.08 35.99 -22.03
N THR A 301 37.81 36.99 -22.48
CA THR A 301 39.24 36.89 -22.79
C THR A 301 40.04 37.23 -21.55
N VAL A 302 40.94 36.31 -21.17
CA VAL A 302 41.70 36.40 -19.93
C VAL A 302 43.16 36.06 -20.20
N LYS A 303 44.06 36.97 -19.86
CA LYS A 303 45.52 36.76 -19.95
C LYS A 303 46.02 35.95 -18.77
N ASN A 304 47.16 35.28 -18.95
CA ASN A 304 47.90 34.57 -17.91
C ASN A 304 47.17 33.38 -17.24
N LEU A 305 46.06 32.91 -17.80
CA LEU A 305 45.45 31.62 -17.44
C LEU A 305 45.91 30.50 -18.38
N SER A 306 45.76 29.24 -17.94
CA SER A 306 46.11 28.08 -18.75
C SER A 306 45.20 27.98 -19.98
N THR A 307 45.76 27.89 -21.18
CA THR A 307 45.02 27.76 -22.45
C THR A 307 44.91 26.31 -22.93
N LYS A 308 45.16 25.33 -22.04
CA LYS A 308 44.97 23.92 -22.36
C LYS A 308 43.48 23.59 -22.32
N VAL A 309 42.94 23.01 -23.39
CA VAL A 309 41.54 22.58 -23.49
C VAL A 309 41.13 21.74 -22.29
N GLY A 310 39.93 22.00 -21.77
CA GLY A 310 39.36 21.30 -20.61
C GLY A 310 38.67 22.20 -19.60
N MET A 311 38.01 21.58 -18.63
CA MET A 311 37.24 22.24 -17.55
C MET A 311 38.17 22.31 -16.37
N THR A 312 38.22 23.47 -15.76
CA THR A 312 38.81 23.67 -14.45
C THR A 312 37.70 24.00 -13.48
N THR A 313 37.49 23.12 -12.51
CA THR A 313 36.54 23.34 -11.41
C THR A 313 37.24 24.03 -10.25
N ILE A 314 36.50 24.80 -9.45
CA ILE A 314 37.03 25.53 -8.28
C ILE A 314 36.36 24.98 -7.01
N PRO A 315 36.98 24.00 -6.32
CA PRO A 315 36.35 23.29 -5.21
C PRO A 315 35.85 24.17 -4.06
N LYS A 316 36.56 25.27 -3.78
CA LYS A 316 36.18 26.26 -2.77
C LYS A 316 34.77 26.81 -3.01
N TYR A 317 34.47 27.16 -4.26
CA TYR A 317 33.21 27.78 -4.63
C TYR A 317 32.10 26.77 -4.91
N CYS A 318 32.44 25.50 -5.18
CA CYS A 318 31.46 24.43 -5.43
C CYS A 318 30.89 23.78 -4.16
N SER A 319 31.59 23.91 -3.03
CA SER A 319 31.26 23.18 -1.79
C SER A 319 30.46 23.99 -0.78
N ASP A 320 30.34 25.31 -0.95
CA ASP A 320 29.70 26.20 0.03
C ASP A 320 28.90 27.32 -0.65
N LYS A 321 27.63 27.45 -0.26
CA LYS A 321 26.69 28.45 -0.79
C LYS A 321 27.06 29.90 -0.44
N ARG A 322 27.95 30.12 0.52
CA ARG A 322 28.43 31.47 0.83
C ARG A 322 29.18 32.12 -0.34
N TYR A 323 29.59 31.30 -1.32
CA TYR A 323 30.25 31.76 -2.55
C TYR A 323 29.31 31.84 -3.76
N VAL A 324 27.98 31.89 -3.58
CA VAL A 324 27.08 32.23 -4.68
C VAL A 324 27.53 33.56 -5.29
N GLY A 325 27.55 33.63 -6.62
CA GLY A 325 28.11 34.72 -7.41
C GLY A 325 29.53 34.49 -7.91
N HIS A 326 30.30 33.62 -7.24
CA HIS A 326 31.66 33.26 -7.67
C HIS A 326 31.67 32.15 -8.74
N THR A 327 32.78 32.09 -9.46
CA THR A 327 33.03 31.16 -10.57
C THR A 327 33.18 29.72 -10.07
N THR A 328 32.19 28.86 -10.25
CA THR A 328 32.28 27.45 -9.83
C THR A 328 33.20 26.63 -10.73
N ALA A 329 33.24 26.96 -12.02
CA ALA A 329 34.12 26.34 -12.99
C ALA A 329 34.37 27.27 -14.19
N TYR A 330 35.44 27.00 -14.92
CA TYR A 330 35.67 27.59 -16.24
C TYR A 330 36.16 26.57 -17.26
N TYR A 331 35.86 26.82 -18.53
CA TYR A 331 36.15 25.94 -19.64
C TYR A 331 37.00 26.65 -20.71
N CYS A 332 38.11 26.03 -21.09
CA CYS A 332 38.88 26.39 -22.27
C CYS A 332 38.46 25.48 -23.44
N ALA A 333 37.79 26.06 -24.44
CA ALA A 333 37.28 25.31 -25.59
C ALA A 333 38.33 25.03 -26.67
N HIS A 334 39.30 25.94 -26.83
CA HIS A 334 40.26 25.93 -27.94
C HIS A 334 41.69 26.05 -27.41
N GLU A 335 42.57 25.16 -27.84
CA GLU A 335 43.95 25.14 -27.39
C GLU A 335 44.69 26.41 -27.81
N GLY A 336 45.41 27.03 -26.87
CA GLY A 336 46.19 28.23 -27.14
C GLY A 336 45.37 29.52 -27.27
N VAL A 337 44.05 29.47 -27.13
CA VAL A 337 43.16 30.64 -27.21
C VAL A 337 42.82 31.14 -25.80
N PRO A 338 43.05 32.42 -25.47
CA PRO A 338 42.82 32.96 -24.12
C PRO A 338 41.34 33.29 -23.85
N THR A 339 40.40 32.64 -24.53
CA THR A 339 38.97 32.86 -24.35
C THR A 339 38.36 31.68 -23.62
N TYR A 340 37.65 31.98 -22.54
CA TYR A 340 37.13 31.00 -21.60
C TYR A 340 35.64 31.20 -21.37
N ILE A 341 34.98 30.11 -21.00
CA ILE A 341 33.59 30.13 -20.55
C ILE A 341 33.57 29.93 -19.04
N PHE A 342 33.04 30.88 -18.30
CA PHE A 342 32.94 30.87 -16.85
C PHE A 342 31.50 30.58 -16.42
N TYR A 343 31.35 29.79 -15.35
CA TYR A 343 30.07 29.40 -14.78
C TYR A 343 29.95 29.89 -13.35
N ALA A 344 28.81 30.50 -13.02
CA ALA A 344 28.51 30.94 -11.65
C ALA A 344 27.02 30.76 -11.35
N TYR A 345 26.68 30.46 -10.10
CA TYR A 345 25.29 30.59 -9.64
C TYR A 345 25.05 32.01 -9.17
N GLY A 346 23.84 32.52 -9.37
CA GLY A 346 23.35 33.67 -8.64
C GLY A 346 22.14 33.33 -7.78
N ASN A 347 21.51 34.36 -7.29
CA ASN A 347 20.24 34.30 -6.57
C ASN A 347 19.55 35.67 -6.67
N LYS A 348 18.42 35.82 -5.99
CA LYS A 348 17.66 37.08 -5.91
C LYS A 348 18.48 38.30 -5.42
N ASP A 349 19.56 38.06 -4.67
CA ASP A 349 20.38 39.11 -4.04
C ASP A 349 21.64 39.43 -4.87
N ILE A 350 21.98 38.62 -5.87
CA ILE A 350 23.20 38.72 -6.69
C ILE A 350 22.83 38.73 -8.18
N GLY A 351 22.89 39.92 -8.78
CA GLY A 351 22.60 40.16 -10.18
C GLY A 351 23.81 40.05 -11.11
N PRO A 352 23.60 40.24 -12.44
CA PRO A 352 24.65 40.08 -13.45
C PRO A 352 25.89 40.96 -13.25
N GLU A 353 25.71 42.19 -12.75
CA GLU A 353 26.81 43.12 -12.48
C GLU A 353 27.67 42.65 -11.31
N GLN A 354 27.05 42.18 -10.23
CA GLN A 354 27.77 41.63 -9.08
C GLN A 354 28.51 40.36 -9.45
N VAL A 355 27.90 39.45 -10.22
CA VAL A 355 28.58 38.25 -10.73
C VAL A 355 29.79 38.63 -11.59
N THR A 356 29.66 39.67 -12.42
CA THR A 356 30.77 40.16 -13.25
C THR A 356 31.92 40.71 -12.40
N GLU A 357 31.62 41.41 -11.31
CA GLU A 357 32.63 41.94 -10.42
C GLU A 357 33.33 40.84 -9.61
N LEU A 358 32.58 39.85 -9.14
CA LEU A 358 33.15 38.67 -8.49
C LEU A 358 34.01 37.86 -9.46
N LEU A 359 33.60 37.72 -10.73
CA LEU A 359 34.41 37.09 -11.76
C LEU A 359 35.77 37.78 -11.94
N LYS A 360 35.82 39.12 -11.93
CA LYS A 360 37.11 39.84 -12.00
C LYS A 360 38.01 39.49 -10.82
N GLN A 361 37.44 39.49 -9.62
CA GLN A 361 38.18 39.12 -8.40
C GLN A 361 38.66 37.67 -8.47
N ASP A 362 37.80 36.76 -8.94
CA ASP A 362 38.14 35.35 -9.12
C ASP A 362 39.28 35.19 -10.13
N ILE A 363 39.22 35.86 -11.28
CA ILE A 363 40.27 35.83 -12.31
C ILE A 363 41.61 36.29 -11.77
N ILE A 364 41.64 37.41 -11.03
CA ILE A 364 42.86 37.89 -10.35
C ILE A 364 43.36 36.83 -9.37
N SER A 365 42.46 36.22 -8.59
CA SER A 365 42.81 35.17 -7.63
C SER A 365 43.37 33.91 -8.32
N MET A 366 42.96 33.64 -9.56
CA MET A 366 43.49 32.56 -10.40
C MET A 366 44.82 32.91 -11.09
N GLY A 367 45.35 34.12 -10.86
CA GLY A 367 46.57 34.63 -11.50
C GLY A 367 46.36 35.16 -12.92
N GLY A 368 45.11 35.35 -13.34
CA GLY A 368 44.75 35.89 -14.65
C GLY A 368 44.47 37.40 -14.63
N GLU A 369 44.32 37.97 -15.82
CA GLU A 369 43.91 39.36 -16.02
C GLU A 369 42.76 39.41 -17.03
N LEU A 370 41.59 39.89 -16.61
CA LEU A 370 40.43 40.03 -17.49
C LEU A 370 40.68 41.15 -18.50
N GLU A 371 40.60 40.82 -19.80
CA GLU A 371 40.74 41.79 -20.88
C GLU A 371 39.37 42.28 -21.37
N GLU A 372 38.49 41.36 -21.74
CA GLU A 372 37.18 41.69 -22.31
C GLU A 372 36.15 40.60 -22.02
N ILE A 373 34.90 41.00 -21.81
CA ILE A 373 33.75 40.10 -21.71
C ILE A 373 32.95 40.19 -23.01
N HIS A 374 32.84 39.06 -23.69
CA HIS A 374 32.18 38.93 -25.00
C HIS A 374 30.71 38.52 -24.88
N TYR A 375 30.37 37.79 -23.81
CA TYR A 375 29.04 37.25 -23.57
C TYR A 375 28.79 37.14 -22.07
N ASN A 376 27.59 37.52 -21.60
CA ASN A 376 27.15 37.30 -20.23
C ASN A 376 25.65 37.02 -20.24
N GLN A 377 25.29 35.76 -19.98
CA GLN A 377 23.91 35.31 -20.01
C GLN A 377 23.50 34.72 -18.66
N ARG A 378 22.36 35.21 -18.15
CA ARG A 378 21.62 34.60 -17.05
C ARG A 378 20.62 33.58 -17.59
N TRP A 379 20.55 32.43 -16.94
CA TRP A 379 19.63 31.34 -17.25
C TRP A 379 18.75 31.01 -16.05
N ASP A 380 17.47 30.73 -16.31
CA ASP A 380 16.58 30.05 -15.38
C ASP A 380 16.85 28.54 -15.45
N PHE A 381 17.97 28.11 -14.90
CA PHE A 381 18.54 26.78 -15.11
C PHE A 381 17.93 25.72 -14.17
N PHE A 382 17.99 24.45 -14.57
CA PHE A 382 17.57 23.30 -13.76
C PHE A 382 16.18 23.46 -13.10
N PRO A 383 15.10 23.42 -13.90
CA PRO A 383 13.74 23.43 -13.40
C PRO A 383 13.49 22.14 -12.63
N HIS A 384 13.26 22.28 -11.33
CA HIS A 384 13.06 21.19 -10.41
C HIS A 384 11.90 21.49 -9.48
N VAL A 385 11.58 20.53 -8.60
CA VAL A 385 10.56 20.68 -7.58
C VAL A 385 11.11 20.25 -6.23
N SER A 386 10.53 20.78 -5.15
CA SER A 386 10.90 20.38 -3.80
C SER A 386 10.63 18.90 -3.53
N SER A 387 11.33 18.35 -2.53
CA SER A 387 11.06 17.04 -1.91
C SER A 387 9.57 16.82 -1.62
N LEU A 388 8.90 17.83 -1.06
CA LEU A 388 7.48 17.77 -0.73
C LEU A 388 6.58 17.74 -1.97
N SER A 389 6.88 18.57 -2.98
CA SER A 389 6.13 18.61 -4.23
C SER A 389 6.24 17.28 -4.98
N MET A 390 7.45 16.73 -5.07
CA MET A 390 7.69 15.42 -5.69
C MET A 390 6.92 14.32 -4.96
N ALA A 391 7.01 14.26 -3.62
CA ALA A 391 6.28 13.30 -2.79
C ALA A 391 4.74 13.42 -2.90
N ARG A 392 4.23 14.62 -3.22
CA ARG A 392 2.80 14.86 -3.48
C ARG A 392 2.35 14.51 -4.89
N GLY A 393 3.17 13.77 -5.64
CA GLY A 393 2.84 13.24 -6.96
C GLY A 393 2.90 14.29 -8.06
N PHE A 394 3.83 15.25 -7.99
CA PHE A 394 4.00 16.30 -9.00
C PHE A 394 4.03 15.72 -10.43
N TYR A 395 4.97 14.82 -10.71
CA TYR A 395 5.15 14.23 -12.05
C TYR A 395 3.94 13.43 -12.53
N SER A 396 3.28 12.68 -11.64
CA SER A 396 2.03 11.99 -11.98
C SER A 396 0.92 12.96 -12.39
N LYS A 397 0.80 14.11 -11.71
CA LYS A 397 -0.18 15.14 -12.05
C LYS A 397 0.16 15.86 -13.35
N VAL A 398 1.44 15.99 -13.69
CA VAL A 398 1.86 16.53 -14.99
C VAL A 398 1.48 15.59 -16.13
N GLU A 399 1.66 14.27 -15.95
CA GLU A 399 1.24 13.30 -16.98
C GLU A 399 -0.27 13.35 -17.23
N ASN A 400 -1.09 13.70 -16.23
CA ASN A 400 -2.54 13.85 -16.40
C ASN A 400 -2.96 15.03 -17.29
N VAL A 401 -2.11 16.04 -17.48
CA VAL A 401 -2.44 17.20 -18.33
C VAL A 401 -1.96 17.04 -19.77
N GLN A 402 -1.31 15.92 -20.12
CA GLN A 402 -0.81 15.70 -21.48
C GLN A 402 -1.95 15.56 -22.49
N GLY A 403 -1.98 16.43 -23.49
CA GLY A 403 -3.01 16.45 -24.52
C GLY A 403 -4.31 17.13 -24.12
N GLU A 404 -4.43 17.61 -22.87
CA GLU A 404 -5.58 18.42 -22.46
C GLU A 404 -5.65 19.67 -23.35
N GLN A 405 -6.83 19.91 -23.93
CA GLN A 405 -7.06 21.06 -24.80
C GLN A 405 -6.07 21.13 -25.98
N GLY A 406 -5.61 19.96 -26.47
CA GLY A 406 -4.64 19.85 -27.55
C GLY A 406 -3.24 20.36 -27.19
N THR A 407 -2.90 20.44 -25.90
CA THR A 407 -1.61 20.95 -25.41
C THR A 407 -0.80 19.81 -24.80
N PHE A 408 0.45 19.67 -25.22
CA PHE A 408 1.40 18.71 -24.68
C PHE A 408 2.60 19.44 -24.09
N TYR A 409 3.26 18.84 -23.12
CA TYR A 409 4.41 19.42 -22.44
C TYR A 409 5.63 18.50 -22.55
N VAL A 410 6.81 19.08 -22.80
CA VAL A 410 8.11 18.39 -22.79
C VAL A 410 9.19 19.28 -22.18
N GLY A 411 10.35 18.71 -21.86
CA GLY A 411 11.54 19.44 -21.44
C GLY A 411 11.93 19.25 -19.98
N GLY A 412 12.94 20.00 -19.57
CA GLY A 412 13.73 19.77 -18.35
C GLY A 412 13.00 19.43 -17.05
N TRP A 413 11.85 20.05 -16.85
CA TRP A 413 11.04 19.91 -15.65
C TRP A 413 10.34 18.56 -15.55
N LEU A 414 10.25 17.82 -16.66
CA LEU A 414 9.67 16.48 -16.80
C LEU A 414 10.72 15.36 -16.78
N ASP A 415 12.00 15.71 -16.96
CA ASP A 415 13.03 14.75 -17.35
C ASP A 415 14.42 15.02 -16.71
N PHE A 416 14.48 15.78 -15.61
CA PHE A 416 15.71 16.04 -14.85
C PHE A 416 16.77 16.90 -15.59
N GLU A 417 16.35 17.70 -16.59
CA GLU A 417 17.16 18.68 -17.35
C GLU A 417 18.27 18.09 -18.25
N LEU A 418 18.58 16.79 -18.15
CA LEU A 418 19.61 16.13 -18.96
C LEU A 418 19.15 16.04 -20.42
N THR A 419 20.00 16.45 -21.38
CA THR A 419 19.72 16.36 -22.83
C THR A 419 19.31 14.94 -23.27
N GLU A 420 19.96 13.92 -22.69
CA GLU A 420 19.62 12.51 -22.90
C GLU A 420 18.17 12.20 -22.54
N ASN A 421 17.72 12.70 -21.39
CA ASN A 421 16.38 12.48 -20.89
C ASN A 421 15.34 13.30 -21.69
N CYS A 422 15.68 14.52 -22.11
CA CYS A 422 14.86 15.32 -23.03
C CYS A 422 14.57 14.60 -24.34
N ILE A 423 15.60 14.00 -24.95
CA ILE A 423 15.44 13.22 -26.18
C ILE A 423 14.61 11.97 -25.91
N SER A 424 14.89 11.28 -24.80
CA SER A 424 14.20 10.03 -24.43
C SER A 424 12.70 10.26 -24.17
N TYR A 425 12.34 11.28 -23.39
CA TYR A 425 10.95 11.68 -23.12
C TYR A 425 10.22 12.16 -24.37
N SER A 426 10.88 12.97 -25.20
CA SER A 426 10.31 13.43 -26.47
C SER A 426 9.93 12.26 -27.38
N ARG A 427 10.77 11.22 -27.43
CA ARG A 427 10.49 10.00 -28.20
C ARG A 427 9.31 9.22 -27.62
N ASP A 428 9.26 9.08 -26.31
CA ASP A 428 8.16 8.40 -25.61
C ASP A 428 6.81 9.10 -25.84
N LEU A 429 6.77 10.42 -25.69
CA LEU A 429 5.54 11.21 -25.87
C LEU A 429 4.99 11.09 -27.30
N VAL A 430 5.87 11.10 -28.32
CA VAL A 430 5.46 10.84 -29.72
C VAL A 430 4.87 9.45 -29.89
N ARG A 431 5.48 8.42 -29.28
CA ARG A 431 4.95 7.06 -29.33
C ARG A 431 3.57 6.95 -28.70
N ARG A 432 3.37 7.58 -27.54
CA ARG A 432 2.10 7.49 -26.79
C ARG A 432 0.93 8.20 -27.47
N PHE A 433 1.15 9.39 -28.03
CA PHE A 433 0.03 10.25 -28.47
C PHE A 433 -0.04 10.46 -29.99
N PHE A 434 1.00 10.09 -30.75
CA PHE A 434 1.17 10.47 -32.16
C PHE A 434 1.46 9.29 -33.12
N ASN A 435 1.43 8.01 -32.70
CA ASN A 435 1.68 6.88 -33.61
C ASN A 435 0.49 5.90 -33.75
N LEU A 436 0.11 5.58 -35.00
CA LEU A 436 -0.97 4.63 -35.39
C LEU A 436 -0.42 3.31 -35.98
N SER A 437 0.82 3.26 -36.44
CA SER A 437 1.33 2.20 -37.32
C SER A 437 2.43 1.36 -36.68
N GLY A 438 2.01 0.31 -35.97
CA GLY A 438 2.59 -1.02 -36.12
C GLY A 438 3.98 -1.32 -35.52
N LYS A 439 4.02 -2.49 -34.85
CA LYS A 439 5.15 -3.25 -34.32
C LYS A 439 5.73 -2.72 -33.00
N ASN A 440 5.67 -3.61 -32.01
CA ASN A 440 6.64 -3.72 -30.93
C ASN A 440 8.06 -3.78 -31.51
N GLU A 441 8.62 -2.66 -31.99
CA GLU A 441 10.03 -2.44 -31.76
C GLU A 441 10.16 -2.38 -30.26
N LYS A 442 10.82 -3.41 -29.71
CA LYS A 442 11.27 -3.44 -28.34
C LYS A 442 11.73 -2.02 -28.02
N SER A 443 11.10 -1.41 -27.03
CA SER A 443 11.78 -0.51 -26.09
C SER A 443 13.24 -0.95 -26.02
N LEU A 444 14.16 0.02 -26.03
CA LEU A 444 15.55 -0.26 -25.68
C LEU A 444 15.53 -0.72 -24.20
N HIS A 445 15.18 -1.97 -23.99
CA HIS A 445 15.21 -2.71 -22.76
C HIS A 445 16.52 -3.46 -22.78
N LEU A 446 17.37 -3.17 -21.80
CA LEU A 446 18.33 -4.13 -21.28
C LEU A 446 18.47 -3.86 -19.78
N PRO A 447 18.31 -4.85 -18.88
CA PRO A 447 17.49 -6.05 -18.96
C PRO A 447 16.53 -6.15 -17.74
N VAL A 448 15.22 -6.21 -17.99
CA VAL A 448 14.33 -6.90 -17.05
C VAL A 448 14.65 -8.39 -17.17
N LEU A 449 15.14 -9.02 -16.09
CA LEU A 449 15.29 -10.48 -16.05
C LEU A 449 13.90 -11.10 -16.24
N PRO A 450 13.78 -12.18 -17.02
CA PRO A 450 12.65 -12.29 -17.92
C PRO A 450 11.45 -12.88 -17.18
N HIS A 451 10.39 -12.11 -17.03
CA HIS A 451 9.04 -12.66 -16.88
C HIS A 451 8.74 -13.58 -18.06
N ILE A 452 7.74 -14.47 -17.95
CA ILE A 452 7.14 -15.07 -19.15
C ILE A 452 6.47 -13.90 -19.88
N ASP A 453 7.20 -13.33 -20.85
CA ASP A 453 6.77 -12.21 -21.68
C ASP A 453 5.72 -12.72 -22.67
N ILE A 454 4.47 -12.80 -22.20
CA ILE A 454 3.33 -13.14 -23.02
C ILE A 454 2.85 -11.82 -23.60
N LYS A 455 3.08 -11.58 -24.91
CA LYS A 455 2.31 -10.57 -25.64
C LYS A 455 0.84 -10.75 -25.28
N PRO A 456 0.04 -9.70 -25.01
CA PRO A 456 -1.38 -9.86 -24.76
C PRO A 456 -2.05 -10.48 -25.99
N ALA A 457 -2.07 -11.80 -26.05
CA ALA A 457 -3.06 -12.56 -26.78
C ALA A 457 -4.32 -12.36 -25.97
N SER A 458 -5.39 -11.87 -26.60
CA SER A 458 -6.68 -11.59 -25.99
C SER A 458 -7.39 -12.82 -25.37
N ASN A 459 -6.70 -13.96 -25.25
CA ASN A 459 -7.26 -15.24 -24.81
C ASN A 459 -6.26 -16.14 -24.03
N LEU A 460 -5.38 -15.58 -23.18
CA LEU A 460 -4.46 -16.40 -22.38
C LEU A 460 -5.23 -17.24 -21.33
N ASN A 461 -4.91 -18.53 -21.21
CA ASN A 461 -5.45 -19.42 -20.19
C ASN A 461 -4.36 -20.16 -19.37
N TRP A 462 -4.75 -20.80 -18.27
CA TRP A 462 -3.84 -21.49 -17.35
C TRP A 462 -3.15 -22.71 -17.96
N GLY A 463 -3.79 -23.39 -18.92
CA GLY A 463 -3.17 -24.49 -19.65
C GLY A 463 -2.02 -23.99 -20.54
N MET A 464 -2.21 -22.86 -21.22
CA MET A 464 -1.15 -22.20 -22.00
C MET A 464 0.00 -21.76 -21.10
N LEU A 465 -0.29 -21.16 -19.93
CA LEU A 465 0.72 -20.71 -18.99
C LEU A 465 1.57 -21.88 -18.45
N LEU A 466 0.94 -22.99 -18.07
CA LEU A 466 1.66 -24.20 -17.63
C LEU A 466 2.52 -24.78 -18.77
N ARG A 467 1.98 -24.84 -20.00
CA ARG A 467 2.74 -25.27 -21.20
C ARG A 467 3.98 -24.41 -21.42
N LEU A 468 3.87 -23.08 -21.27
CA LEU A 468 4.98 -22.14 -21.40
C LEU A 468 6.01 -22.32 -20.27
N ALA A 469 5.55 -22.43 -19.02
CA ALA A 469 6.42 -22.67 -17.87
C ALA A 469 7.19 -24.00 -18.00
N ALA A 470 6.53 -25.07 -18.44
CA ALA A 470 7.15 -26.38 -18.68
C ALA A 470 8.17 -26.37 -19.82
N LYS A 471 7.91 -25.62 -20.90
CA LYS A 471 8.90 -25.43 -21.98
C LYS A 471 10.12 -24.63 -21.52
N ARG A 472 9.91 -23.67 -20.61
CA ARG A 472 10.96 -22.75 -20.17
C ARG A 472 11.81 -23.28 -19.03
N TYR A 473 11.21 -24.03 -18.11
CA TYR A 473 11.86 -24.55 -16.90
C TYR A 473 11.64 -26.07 -16.74
N PRO A 474 11.90 -26.90 -17.77
CA PRO A 474 11.46 -28.29 -17.83
C PRO A 474 11.90 -29.12 -16.62
N ASP A 475 13.19 -29.05 -16.29
CA ASP A 475 13.81 -29.87 -15.23
C ASP A 475 13.77 -29.21 -13.84
N LYS A 476 13.24 -27.99 -13.75
CA LYS A 476 13.16 -27.26 -12.49
C LYS A 476 12.04 -27.84 -11.64
N VAL A 477 12.33 -28.05 -10.35
CA VAL A 477 11.32 -28.45 -9.37
C VAL A 477 10.35 -27.30 -9.14
N ALA A 478 9.08 -27.50 -9.47
CA ALA A 478 8.01 -26.56 -9.19
C ALA A 478 7.56 -26.68 -7.73
N PHE A 479 7.33 -27.91 -7.26
CA PHE A 479 6.86 -28.16 -5.89
C PHE A 479 7.63 -29.28 -5.22
N THR A 480 7.97 -29.06 -3.95
CA THR A 480 8.49 -30.06 -3.01
C THR A 480 7.51 -30.21 -1.85
N TRP A 481 7.19 -31.45 -1.47
CA TRP A 481 6.38 -31.78 -0.30
C TRP A 481 7.25 -32.39 0.79
N VAL A 482 7.11 -31.90 2.02
CA VAL A 482 7.93 -32.33 3.15
C VAL A 482 7.09 -32.87 4.32
N ASP A 483 7.65 -33.84 5.04
CA ASP A 483 7.05 -34.42 6.25
C ASP A 483 7.24 -33.53 7.50
N VAL A 484 6.79 -34.01 8.66
CA VAL A 484 6.94 -33.32 9.95
C VAL A 484 8.39 -33.09 10.38
N ASN A 485 9.32 -33.88 9.85
CA ASN A 485 10.75 -33.79 10.08
C ASN A 485 11.49 -33.10 8.93
N LEU A 486 10.75 -32.45 8.00
CA LEU A 486 11.26 -31.75 6.83
C LEU A 486 11.99 -32.62 5.81
N ARG A 487 11.74 -33.93 5.81
CA ARG A 487 12.24 -34.84 4.77
C ARG A 487 11.36 -34.71 3.53
N GLU A 488 11.98 -34.61 2.37
CA GLU A 488 11.26 -34.59 1.09
C GLU A 488 10.55 -35.93 0.86
N GLU A 489 9.21 -35.93 0.86
CA GLU A 489 8.41 -37.12 0.55
C GLU A 489 8.01 -37.19 -0.92
N ALA A 490 7.85 -36.03 -1.56
CA ALA A 490 7.52 -35.93 -2.98
C ALA A 490 8.06 -34.64 -3.58
N LYS A 491 8.33 -34.66 -4.88
CA LYS A 491 8.65 -33.49 -5.68
C LYS A 491 8.05 -33.65 -7.07
N ILE A 492 7.80 -32.53 -7.74
CA ILE A 492 7.34 -32.52 -9.13
C ILE A 492 7.99 -31.36 -9.88
N THR A 493 8.57 -31.66 -11.03
CA THR A 493 9.12 -30.66 -11.96
C THR A 493 8.02 -30.03 -12.81
N TYR A 494 8.30 -28.90 -13.47
CA TYR A 494 7.33 -28.30 -14.40
C TYR A 494 6.99 -29.23 -15.57
N SER A 495 7.97 -29.95 -16.13
CA SER A 495 7.74 -30.92 -17.21
C SER A 495 6.88 -32.10 -16.75
N GLU A 496 7.16 -32.67 -15.58
CA GLU A 496 6.36 -33.76 -15.01
C GLU A 496 4.93 -33.32 -14.71
N LEU A 497 4.74 -32.13 -14.12
CA LEU A 497 3.42 -31.59 -13.84
C LEU A 497 2.61 -31.40 -15.12
N TYR A 498 3.22 -30.82 -16.15
CA TYR A 498 2.55 -30.60 -17.44
C TYR A 498 2.16 -31.93 -18.10
N LYS A 499 3.07 -32.90 -18.14
CA LYS A 499 2.81 -34.23 -18.69
C LYS A 499 1.66 -34.93 -17.95
N GLN A 500 1.70 -34.95 -16.61
CA GLN A 500 0.66 -35.60 -15.81
C GLN A 500 -0.70 -34.88 -15.95
N ALA A 501 -0.71 -33.55 -16.05
CA ALA A 501 -1.91 -32.77 -16.31
C ALA A 501 -2.53 -33.11 -17.69
N ARG A 502 -1.70 -33.33 -18.72
CA ARG A 502 -2.17 -33.77 -20.04
C ARG A 502 -2.82 -35.16 -20.00
N CYS A 503 -2.27 -36.12 -19.26
CA CYS A 503 -2.90 -37.42 -19.06
C CYS A 503 -4.32 -37.30 -18.47
N VAL A 504 -4.49 -36.40 -17.49
CA VAL A 504 -5.79 -36.11 -16.88
C VAL A 504 -6.73 -35.45 -17.88
N ALA A 505 -6.25 -34.45 -18.63
CA ALA A 505 -7.03 -33.74 -19.63
C ALA A 505 -7.57 -34.70 -20.71
N TYR A 506 -6.73 -35.63 -21.18
CA TYR A 506 -7.13 -36.69 -22.11
C TYR A 506 -8.21 -37.59 -21.51
N TYR A 507 -7.99 -38.11 -20.29
CA TYR A 507 -8.97 -38.97 -19.64
C TYR A 507 -10.33 -38.28 -19.49
N LEU A 508 -10.36 -37.02 -19.03
CA LEU A 508 -11.59 -36.27 -18.84
C LEU A 508 -12.39 -36.11 -20.13
N ARG A 509 -11.72 -35.74 -21.24
CA ARG A 509 -12.36 -35.45 -22.53
C ARG A 509 -12.74 -36.73 -23.28
N ASN A 510 -11.85 -37.73 -23.32
CA ASN A 510 -11.99 -38.88 -24.19
C ASN A 510 -12.59 -40.11 -23.49
N ASN A 511 -12.19 -40.39 -22.25
CA ASN A 511 -12.64 -41.59 -21.53
C ASN A 511 -13.87 -41.31 -20.68
N ALA A 512 -13.87 -40.22 -19.93
CA ALA A 512 -14.98 -39.83 -19.06
C ALA A 512 -16.05 -38.99 -19.79
N GLY A 513 -15.78 -38.55 -21.03
CA GLY A 513 -16.75 -37.86 -21.89
C GLY A 513 -17.19 -36.47 -21.43
N HIS A 514 -16.41 -35.80 -20.59
CA HIS A 514 -16.75 -34.46 -20.06
C HIS A 514 -16.53 -33.37 -21.12
N LYS A 515 -17.41 -32.38 -21.13
CA LYS A 515 -17.39 -31.22 -22.02
C LYS A 515 -16.83 -29.99 -21.31
N VAL A 516 -16.38 -29.00 -22.09
CA VAL A 516 -15.94 -27.71 -21.55
C VAL A 516 -17.07 -27.12 -20.70
N GLY A 517 -16.76 -26.71 -19.48
CA GLY A 517 -17.73 -26.20 -18.51
C GLY A 517 -18.36 -27.26 -17.59
N ASP A 518 -18.11 -28.55 -17.78
CA ASP A 518 -18.58 -29.57 -16.83
C ASP A 518 -17.76 -29.49 -15.52
N PRO A 519 -18.38 -29.63 -14.33
CA PRO A 519 -17.68 -29.61 -13.06
C PRO A 519 -17.26 -31.01 -12.59
N ILE A 520 -16.08 -31.09 -11.98
CA ILE A 520 -15.62 -32.28 -11.26
C ILE A 520 -15.14 -31.94 -9.85
N LEU A 521 -15.36 -32.84 -8.89
CA LEU A 521 -14.90 -32.65 -7.52
C LEU A 521 -13.47 -33.16 -7.36
N LEU A 522 -12.62 -32.37 -6.71
CA LEU A 522 -11.24 -32.72 -6.37
C LEU A 522 -11.16 -32.90 -4.85
N CYS A 523 -11.28 -34.15 -4.39
CA CYS A 523 -11.35 -34.54 -2.99
C CYS A 523 -10.03 -35.21 -2.57
N TYR A 524 -9.02 -34.40 -2.28
CA TYR A 524 -7.66 -34.87 -1.98
C TYR A 524 -7.24 -34.57 -0.55
N ALA A 525 -6.57 -35.53 0.09
CA ALA A 525 -5.73 -35.19 1.24
C ALA A 525 -4.63 -34.20 0.82
N PRO A 526 -4.11 -33.37 1.74
CA PRO A 526 -3.02 -32.45 1.42
C PRO A 526 -1.81 -33.16 0.79
N GLY A 527 -1.34 -32.68 -0.37
CA GLY A 527 -0.23 -33.28 -1.10
C GLY A 527 -0.15 -32.88 -2.58
N LEU A 528 0.96 -33.21 -3.26
CA LEU A 528 1.22 -32.77 -4.64
C LEU A 528 0.35 -33.45 -5.70
N LYS A 529 -0.23 -34.61 -5.39
CA LYS A 529 -1.07 -35.39 -6.34
C LYS A 529 -2.33 -34.65 -6.79
N PHE A 530 -2.75 -33.64 -6.04
CA PHE A 530 -3.84 -32.74 -6.41
C PHE A 530 -3.50 -31.88 -7.64
N LEU A 531 -2.23 -31.48 -7.81
CA LEU A 531 -1.82 -30.49 -8.81
C LEU A 531 -2.02 -30.96 -10.26
N PRO A 532 -1.60 -32.19 -10.65
CA PRO A 532 -1.88 -32.68 -11.99
C PRO A 532 -3.38 -32.73 -12.29
N ILE A 533 -4.22 -33.04 -11.31
CA ILE A 533 -5.67 -33.08 -11.51
C ILE A 533 -6.22 -31.66 -11.75
N LEU A 534 -5.84 -30.69 -10.90
CA LEU A 534 -6.24 -29.29 -11.04
C LEU A 534 -5.88 -28.74 -12.42
N PHE A 535 -4.61 -28.86 -12.80
CA PHE A 535 -4.16 -28.35 -14.09
C PHE A 535 -4.72 -29.17 -15.25
N GLY A 536 -4.93 -30.48 -15.09
CA GLY A 536 -5.60 -31.30 -16.10
C GLY A 536 -7.03 -30.85 -16.38
N CYS A 537 -7.78 -30.41 -15.36
CA CYS A 537 -9.08 -29.78 -15.54
C CYS A 537 -8.96 -28.49 -16.38
N MET A 538 -8.01 -27.62 -16.00
CA MET A 538 -7.76 -26.34 -16.68
C MET A 538 -7.31 -26.53 -18.15
N LEU A 539 -6.49 -27.54 -18.44
CA LEU A 539 -6.07 -27.89 -19.81
C LEU A 539 -7.25 -28.37 -20.67
N ALA A 540 -8.23 -29.05 -20.05
CA ALA A 540 -9.39 -29.61 -20.74
C ALA A 540 -10.62 -28.67 -20.78
N GLY A 541 -10.54 -27.48 -20.16
CA GLY A 541 -11.69 -26.58 -19.99
C GLY A 541 -12.76 -27.10 -19.04
N ILE A 542 -12.42 -28.05 -18.16
CA ILE A 542 -13.31 -28.63 -17.15
C ILE A 542 -13.22 -27.79 -15.88
N ILE A 543 -14.35 -27.57 -15.22
CA ILE A 543 -14.40 -26.76 -14.00
C ILE A 543 -13.88 -27.60 -12.82
N ALA A 544 -12.75 -27.20 -12.25
CA ALA A 544 -12.22 -27.85 -11.06
C ALA A 544 -12.97 -27.38 -9.82
N VAL A 545 -13.40 -28.31 -8.96
CA VAL A 545 -14.04 -27.99 -7.66
C VAL A 545 -13.21 -28.59 -6.51
N PRO A 546 -12.18 -27.86 -6.01
CA PRO A 546 -11.39 -28.29 -4.86
C PRO A 546 -12.23 -28.33 -3.58
N ILE A 547 -12.25 -29.48 -2.91
CA ILE A 547 -12.98 -29.66 -1.65
C ILE A 547 -12.13 -30.40 -0.62
N ALA A 548 -12.36 -30.07 0.66
CA ALA A 548 -11.75 -30.81 1.75
C ALA A 548 -12.34 -32.23 1.83
N PRO A 549 -11.51 -33.28 1.99
CA PRO A 549 -12.00 -34.63 2.19
C PRO A 549 -12.87 -34.75 3.45
N PRO A 550 -14.07 -35.34 3.36
CA PRO A 550 -14.91 -35.56 4.53
C PRO A 550 -14.22 -36.41 5.60
N ASN A 551 -14.31 -36.00 6.87
CA ASN A 551 -13.86 -36.85 7.97
C ASN A 551 -14.93 -37.89 8.30
N LEU A 552 -14.66 -39.15 7.99
CA LEU A 552 -15.60 -40.26 8.20
C LEU A 552 -15.83 -40.58 9.69
N ALA A 553 -14.93 -40.16 10.58
CA ALA A 553 -15.13 -40.31 12.03
C ALA A 553 -16.18 -39.32 12.58
N THR A 554 -16.39 -38.18 11.91
CA THR A 554 -17.40 -37.15 12.23
C THR A 554 -18.49 -37.10 11.15
N ALA A 555 -18.94 -38.29 10.71
CA ALA A 555 -19.63 -38.54 9.44
C ALA A 555 -20.83 -37.62 9.16
N ASP A 556 -21.71 -37.34 10.12
CA ASP A 556 -23.02 -36.73 9.80
C ASP A 556 -22.89 -35.34 9.15
N LYS A 557 -22.00 -34.49 9.66
CA LYS A 557 -21.87 -33.09 9.19
C LYS A 557 -21.05 -32.99 7.90
N ASP A 558 -19.92 -33.67 7.84
CA ASP A 558 -18.98 -33.53 6.72
C ASP A 558 -19.49 -34.27 5.48
N ILE A 559 -20.18 -35.41 5.65
CA ILE A 559 -20.84 -36.12 4.56
C ILE A 559 -22.04 -35.32 4.05
N ALA A 560 -22.86 -34.75 4.93
CA ALA A 560 -23.97 -33.88 4.49
C ALA A 560 -23.46 -32.69 3.68
N ARG A 561 -22.36 -32.06 4.11
CA ARG A 561 -21.70 -30.99 3.36
C ARG A 561 -21.23 -31.48 2.00
N PHE A 562 -20.56 -32.63 1.93
CA PHE A 562 -20.11 -33.21 0.67
C PHE A 562 -21.28 -33.49 -0.29
N LYS A 563 -22.36 -34.11 0.19
CA LYS A 563 -23.57 -34.34 -0.60
C LYS A 563 -24.15 -33.05 -1.15
N TYR A 564 -24.26 -32.02 -0.30
CA TYR A 564 -24.71 -30.71 -0.72
C TYR A 564 -23.82 -30.12 -1.82
N LEU A 565 -22.49 -30.22 -1.70
CA LEU A 565 -21.55 -29.74 -2.73
C LEU A 565 -21.69 -30.51 -4.04
N ALA A 566 -21.77 -31.85 -3.99
CA ALA A 566 -21.97 -32.70 -5.16
C ALA A 566 -23.30 -32.38 -5.87
N GLN A 567 -24.39 -32.26 -5.11
CA GLN A 567 -25.71 -31.90 -5.65
C GLN A 567 -25.74 -30.48 -6.23
N THR A 568 -25.15 -29.51 -5.54
CA THR A 568 -25.13 -28.10 -5.97
C THR A 568 -24.30 -27.89 -7.23
N THR A 569 -23.21 -28.64 -7.39
CA THR A 569 -22.37 -28.57 -8.59
C THR A 569 -22.92 -29.39 -9.74
N GLY A 570 -23.67 -30.47 -9.45
CA GLY A 570 -24.07 -31.46 -10.45
C GLY A 570 -22.91 -32.33 -10.94
N ALA A 571 -21.78 -32.32 -10.23
CA ALA A 571 -20.61 -33.11 -10.58
C ALA A 571 -20.91 -34.61 -10.52
N LYS A 572 -20.53 -35.33 -11.56
CA LYS A 572 -20.70 -36.80 -11.67
C LYS A 572 -19.43 -37.58 -11.36
N LEU A 573 -18.30 -36.89 -11.25
CA LEU A 573 -16.99 -37.48 -11.07
C LEU A 573 -16.25 -36.82 -9.91
N VAL A 574 -15.58 -37.65 -9.10
CA VAL A 574 -14.71 -37.24 -8.00
C VAL A 574 -13.34 -37.85 -8.19
N PHE A 575 -12.34 -36.99 -8.26
CA PHE A 575 -10.95 -37.41 -8.15
C PHE A 575 -10.51 -37.42 -6.69
N SER A 576 -9.83 -38.49 -6.28
CA SER A 576 -9.26 -38.63 -4.95
C SER A 576 -7.96 -39.44 -4.99
N ASP A 577 -7.25 -39.48 -3.87
CA ASP A 577 -6.06 -40.31 -3.70
C ASP A 577 -6.42 -41.72 -3.24
N LYS A 578 -5.54 -42.67 -3.57
CA LYS A 578 -5.69 -44.09 -3.22
C LYS A 578 -5.99 -44.32 -1.74
N ASN A 579 -5.33 -43.58 -0.84
CA ASN A 579 -5.41 -43.81 0.60
C ASN A 579 -6.78 -43.38 1.12
N TYR A 580 -7.29 -42.23 0.68
CA TYR A 580 -8.64 -41.79 1.04
C TYR A 580 -9.72 -42.71 0.46
N MET A 581 -9.56 -43.17 -0.79
CA MET A 581 -10.48 -44.16 -1.38
C MET A 581 -10.45 -45.51 -0.65
N LEU A 582 -9.29 -45.96 -0.16
CA LEU A 582 -9.21 -47.14 0.69
C LEU A 582 -9.89 -46.92 2.04
N TYR A 583 -9.69 -45.75 2.65
CA TYR A 583 -10.31 -45.38 3.92
C TYR A 583 -11.84 -45.37 3.83
N THR A 584 -12.42 -44.83 2.75
CA THR A 584 -13.87 -44.84 2.51
C THR A 584 -14.41 -46.27 2.34
N LYS A 585 -13.71 -47.14 1.60
CA LYS A 585 -14.07 -48.56 1.45
C LYS A 585 -14.02 -49.33 2.78
N LEU A 586 -12.95 -49.15 3.56
CA LEU A 586 -12.80 -49.78 4.87
C LEU A 586 -13.87 -49.31 5.87
N TYR A 587 -14.23 -48.03 5.83
CA TYR A 587 -15.30 -47.50 6.67
C TYR A 587 -16.67 -48.07 6.26
N ALA A 588 -16.95 -48.14 4.96
CA ALA A 588 -18.17 -48.75 4.45
C ALA A 588 -18.30 -50.23 4.88
N ALA A 589 -17.20 -50.99 4.80
CA ALA A 589 -17.16 -52.38 5.28
C ALA A 589 -17.43 -52.48 6.79
N LYS A 590 -16.80 -51.63 7.62
CA LYS A 590 -17.05 -51.59 9.07
C LYS A 590 -18.52 -51.31 9.40
N SER A 591 -19.14 -50.39 8.67
CA SER A 591 -20.56 -50.10 8.84
C SER A 591 -21.46 -51.27 8.41
N TYR A 592 -21.10 -52.00 7.35
CA TYR A 592 -21.83 -53.20 6.92
C TYR A 592 -21.85 -54.29 8.01
N PHE A 593 -20.78 -54.42 8.80
CA PHE A 593 -20.70 -55.33 9.95
C PHE A 593 -21.29 -54.74 11.26
N GLY A 594 -22.02 -53.63 11.20
CA GLY A 594 -22.65 -53.00 12.36
C GLY A 594 -21.71 -52.17 13.25
N PHE A 595 -20.44 -52.04 12.88
CA PHE A 595 -19.45 -51.24 13.61
C PHE A 595 -19.28 -49.85 12.98
N GLY A 596 -20.35 -49.05 12.96
CA GLY A 596 -20.33 -47.65 12.46
C GLY A 596 -21.59 -47.26 11.69
N LYS A 597 -21.80 -45.95 11.47
CA LYS A 597 -22.94 -45.44 10.72
C LYS A 597 -22.81 -45.71 9.22
N LYS A 598 -23.90 -46.10 8.56
CA LYS A 598 -23.94 -46.31 7.11
C LYS A 598 -23.79 -44.97 6.41
N ILE A 599 -22.73 -44.84 5.61
CA ILE A 599 -22.49 -43.68 4.75
C ILE A 599 -22.98 -44.04 3.36
N GLU A 600 -23.95 -43.27 2.87
CA GLU A 600 -24.45 -43.38 1.50
C GLU A 600 -23.91 -42.21 0.69
N TRP A 601 -23.18 -42.49 -0.38
CA TRP A 601 -22.74 -41.47 -1.34
C TRP A 601 -23.86 -41.22 -2.38
N PRO A 602 -23.87 -40.08 -3.08
CA PRO A 602 -24.80 -39.88 -4.20
C PRO A 602 -24.64 -41.00 -5.25
N GLU A 603 -25.74 -41.59 -5.71
CA GLU A 603 -25.72 -42.82 -6.55
C GLU A 603 -25.00 -42.63 -7.90
N ASP A 604 -25.14 -41.45 -8.51
CA ASP A 604 -24.54 -41.14 -9.83
C ASP A 604 -23.08 -40.68 -9.76
N LEU A 605 -22.45 -40.75 -8.58
CA LEU A 605 -21.13 -40.18 -8.35
C LEU A 605 -20.01 -41.23 -8.47
N ILE A 606 -19.16 -41.08 -9.49
CA ILE A 606 -18.07 -42.00 -9.78
C ILE A 606 -16.77 -41.51 -9.13
N TRP A 607 -16.19 -42.34 -8.26
CA TRP A 607 -14.89 -42.08 -7.64
C TRP A 607 -13.75 -42.63 -8.49
N VAL A 608 -12.80 -41.78 -8.82
CA VAL A 608 -11.63 -42.09 -9.65
C VAL A 608 -10.35 -41.87 -8.85
N GLU A 609 -9.50 -42.89 -8.83
CA GLU A 609 -8.15 -42.83 -8.25
C GLU A 609 -7.24 -42.05 -9.21
N GLY A 610 -6.83 -40.84 -8.82
CA GLY A 610 -6.07 -39.95 -9.70
C GLY A 610 -4.70 -40.51 -10.09
N GLU A 611 -4.06 -41.29 -9.23
CA GLU A 611 -2.76 -41.90 -9.48
C GLU A 611 -2.74 -42.82 -10.71
N ASN A 612 -3.85 -43.53 -10.97
CA ASN A 612 -3.98 -44.38 -12.14
C ASN A 612 -4.08 -43.56 -13.44
N ILE A 613 -4.58 -42.33 -13.35
CA ILE A 613 -4.76 -41.44 -14.50
C ILE A 613 -3.47 -40.68 -14.81
N ILE A 614 -2.80 -40.10 -13.79
CA ILE A 614 -1.56 -39.33 -13.98
C ILE A 614 -0.39 -40.20 -14.49
N SER A 615 -0.44 -41.51 -14.28
CA SER A 615 0.56 -42.47 -14.76
C SER A 615 0.22 -43.11 -16.11
N SER A 616 -0.91 -42.74 -16.71
CA SER A 616 -1.37 -43.27 -18.01
C SER A 616 -0.63 -42.63 -19.20
N HIS A 617 -0.93 -43.09 -20.41
CA HIS A 617 -0.32 -42.56 -21.63
C HIS A 617 -0.83 -41.16 -21.95
N ASP A 618 0.10 -40.23 -22.20
CA ASP A 618 -0.22 -38.89 -22.66
C ASP A 618 -0.59 -38.92 -24.16
N LEU A 619 -1.87 -38.84 -24.44
CA LEU A 619 -2.45 -38.79 -25.79
C LEU A 619 -3.22 -37.49 -26.03
N PHE A 620 -3.06 -36.50 -25.15
CA PHE A 620 -3.79 -35.24 -25.25
C PHE A 620 -3.29 -34.39 -26.41
N ASP A 621 -4.19 -33.88 -27.25
CA ASP A 621 -3.85 -32.90 -28.29
C ASP A 621 -3.67 -31.53 -27.66
N GLU A 622 -2.42 -31.03 -27.65
CA GLU A 622 -2.08 -29.72 -27.07
C GLU A 622 -2.79 -28.54 -27.76
N LYS A 623 -3.30 -28.71 -29.00
CA LYS A 623 -4.06 -27.65 -29.69
C LYS A 623 -5.36 -27.32 -28.99
N LEU A 624 -5.97 -28.29 -28.31
CA LEU A 624 -7.21 -28.08 -27.54
C LEU A 624 -7.02 -27.08 -26.39
N ILE A 625 -5.78 -26.88 -25.92
CA ILE A 625 -5.46 -25.87 -24.91
C ILE A 625 -5.72 -24.46 -25.46
N ASP A 626 -5.43 -24.24 -26.73
CA ASP A 626 -5.55 -22.93 -27.39
C ASP A 626 -7.01 -22.58 -27.72
N GLU A 627 -7.91 -23.59 -27.68
CA GLU A 627 -9.35 -23.45 -27.88
C GLU A 627 -10.11 -23.07 -26.60
N ILE A 628 -9.50 -23.20 -25.42
CA ILE A 628 -10.13 -22.84 -24.15
C ILE A 628 -10.17 -21.32 -24.01
N ASP A 629 -11.39 -20.79 -23.89
CA ASP A 629 -11.63 -19.36 -23.69
C ASP A 629 -11.22 -18.96 -22.27
N SER A 630 -10.46 -17.89 -22.14
CA SER A 630 -10.08 -17.28 -20.87
C SER A 630 -11.30 -16.87 -20.01
N ASP A 631 -12.46 -16.67 -20.63
CA ASP A 631 -13.75 -16.43 -20.01
C ASP A 631 -14.44 -17.68 -19.44
N ASN A 632 -13.95 -18.89 -19.76
CA ASN A 632 -14.47 -20.12 -19.16
C ASN A 632 -14.13 -20.18 -17.67
N VAL A 633 -15.04 -20.75 -16.88
CA VAL A 633 -14.82 -20.99 -15.45
C VAL A 633 -13.75 -22.07 -15.29
N ALA A 634 -12.67 -21.74 -14.59
CA ALA A 634 -11.58 -22.68 -14.31
C ALA A 634 -11.80 -23.40 -12.98
N VAL A 635 -12.28 -22.66 -11.97
CA VAL A 635 -12.42 -23.15 -10.60
C VAL A 635 -13.75 -22.69 -9.99
N LEU A 636 -14.45 -23.61 -9.30
CA LEU A 636 -15.46 -23.21 -8.31
C LEU A 636 -14.81 -23.18 -6.93
N GLN A 637 -14.54 -21.98 -6.43
CA GLN A 637 -14.02 -21.79 -5.09
C GLN A 637 -15.20 -21.67 -4.12
N PHE A 638 -15.44 -22.70 -3.31
CA PHE A 638 -16.51 -22.64 -2.33
C PHE A 638 -16.14 -21.72 -1.15
N SER A 639 -16.93 -20.67 -0.95
CA SER A 639 -16.80 -19.84 0.25
C SER A 639 -17.34 -20.59 1.46
N SER A 640 -16.65 -20.48 2.59
CA SER A 640 -16.93 -21.27 3.80
C SER A 640 -18.18 -20.82 4.57
N GLY A 641 -18.90 -19.81 4.09
CA GLY A 641 -20.21 -19.34 4.57
C GLY A 641 -20.27 -19.16 6.09
N SER A 642 -19.99 -17.94 6.61
CA SER A 642 -20.22 -17.64 8.04
C SER A 642 -21.71 -17.56 8.40
N THR A 643 -22.60 -17.44 7.41
CA THR A 643 -24.03 -17.09 7.56
C THR A 643 -25.00 -18.02 6.83
N GLY A 644 -24.56 -19.16 6.29
CA GLY A 644 -25.42 -20.11 5.57
C GLY A 644 -24.66 -21.25 4.87
N ASP A 645 -25.33 -21.95 3.95
CA ASP A 645 -24.73 -23.03 3.17
C ASP A 645 -23.60 -22.52 2.25
N PRO A 646 -22.56 -23.34 1.97
CA PRO A 646 -21.46 -22.95 1.09
C PRO A 646 -21.93 -22.53 -0.30
N LYS A 647 -21.32 -21.49 -0.87
CA LYS A 647 -21.61 -21.01 -2.23
C LYS A 647 -20.35 -21.13 -3.10
N GLY A 648 -20.48 -21.74 -4.27
CA GLY A 648 -19.38 -21.89 -5.22
C GLY A 648 -19.18 -20.60 -6.01
N VAL A 649 -18.09 -19.88 -5.79
CA VAL A 649 -17.71 -18.70 -6.59
C VAL A 649 -17.18 -19.17 -7.93
N MET A 650 -17.73 -18.64 -9.02
CA MET A 650 -17.28 -18.95 -10.38
C MET A 650 -16.05 -18.11 -10.74
N LEU A 651 -14.86 -18.71 -10.70
CA LEU A 651 -13.59 -18.07 -11.05
C LEU A 651 -13.14 -18.51 -12.45
N THR A 652 -13.04 -17.56 -13.37
CA THR A 652 -12.57 -17.81 -14.74
C THR A 652 -11.06 -17.86 -14.84
N HIS A 653 -10.54 -18.37 -15.95
CA HIS A 653 -9.09 -18.31 -16.21
C HIS A 653 -8.58 -16.86 -16.16
N LYS A 654 -9.29 -15.91 -16.79
CA LYS A 654 -8.92 -14.50 -16.77
C LYS A 654 -8.98 -13.86 -15.39
N ASN A 655 -9.98 -14.21 -14.56
CA ASN A 655 -10.05 -13.69 -13.18
C ASN A 655 -8.80 -14.11 -12.39
N LEU A 656 -8.46 -15.39 -12.47
CA LEU A 656 -7.30 -15.96 -11.77
C LEU A 656 -5.98 -15.40 -12.29
N LEU A 657 -5.81 -15.28 -13.61
CA LEU A 657 -4.61 -14.69 -14.23
C LEU A 657 -4.41 -13.23 -13.79
N HIS A 658 -5.47 -12.43 -13.89
CA HIS A 658 -5.43 -11.04 -13.43
C HIS A 658 -5.09 -10.95 -11.93
N ASN A 659 -5.64 -11.83 -11.09
CA ASN A 659 -5.36 -11.79 -9.65
C ASN A 659 -3.92 -12.15 -9.29
N VAL A 660 -3.32 -13.13 -9.99
CA VAL A 660 -1.89 -13.42 -9.81
C VAL A 660 -1.02 -12.32 -10.39
N ASP A 661 -1.37 -11.72 -11.54
CA ASP A 661 -0.64 -10.59 -12.10
C ASP A 661 -0.68 -9.36 -11.18
N LEU A 662 -1.83 -9.09 -10.56
CA LEU A 662 -1.96 -8.07 -9.50
C LEU A 662 -0.94 -8.30 -8.38
N MET A 663 -0.86 -9.53 -7.84
CA MET A 663 0.16 -9.86 -6.84
C MET A 663 1.59 -9.73 -7.38
N GLN A 664 1.85 -10.12 -8.63
CA GLN A 664 3.18 -10.00 -9.25
C GLN A 664 3.66 -8.54 -9.30
N THR A 665 2.78 -7.58 -9.61
CA THR A 665 3.16 -6.16 -9.67
C THR A 665 3.63 -5.58 -8.34
N GLU A 666 3.29 -6.23 -7.23
CA GLU A 666 3.59 -5.72 -5.89
C GLU A 666 4.77 -6.45 -5.22
N ILE A 667 5.08 -7.67 -5.66
CA ILE A 667 6.06 -8.54 -4.98
C ILE A 667 7.26 -8.91 -5.83
N ASP A 668 7.13 -8.80 -7.15
CA ASP A 668 8.15 -9.20 -8.14
C ASP A 668 8.69 -10.62 -7.87
N LEU A 669 7.82 -11.62 -8.03
CA LEU A 669 8.15 -13.03 -7.83
C LEU A 669 8.83 -13.58 -9.09
N GLY A 670 10.08 -13.99 -8.95
CA GLY A 670 10.92 -14.48 -10.03
C GLY A 670 11.21 -15.98 -9.95
N PRO A 671 11.91 -16.52 -10.97
CA PRO A 671 12.33 -17.91 -10.94
C PRO A 671 13.24 -18.23 -9.74
N ASP A 672 14.07 -17.29 -9.28
CA ASP A 672 15.01 -17.57 -8.19
C ASP A 672 14.35 -17.57 -6.79
N ASP A 673 13.07 -17.21 -6.72
CA ASP A 673 12.32 -17.21 -5.48
C ASP A 673 11.88 -18.61 -5.04
N THR A 674 11.77 -18.76 -3.72
CA THR A 674 11.21 -19.95 -3.07
C THR A 674 10.09 -19.54 -2.12
N ILE A 675 8.90 -20.10 -2.32
CA ILE A 675 7.76 -19.89 -1.42
C ILE A 675 7.67 -21.07 -0.45
N ALA A 676 7.59 -20.81 0.85
CA ALA A 676 7.41 -21.83 1.88
C ALA A 676 6.06 -21.66 2.59
N PHE A 677 5.11 -22.57 2.38
CA PHE A 677 3.77 -22.45 2.98
C PHE A 677 3.14 -23.81 3.30
N TRP A 678 2.02 -23.80 4.02
CA TRP A 678 1.29 -25.02 4.42
C TRP A 678 -0.23 -24.84 4.30
N VAL A 679 -0.68 -23.66 3.89
CA VAL A 679 -2.10 -23.31 3.76
C VAL A 679 -2.79 -24.32 2.81
N PRO A 680 -3.97 -24.86 3.17
CA PRO A 680 -4.59 -25.94 2.40
C PRO A 680 -4.86 -25.59 0.93
N GLN A 681 -4.67 -26.57 0.04
CA GLN A 681 -4.88 -26.42 -1.41
C GLN A 681 -6.34 -26.16 -1.86
N PHE A 682 -7.30 -26.31 -0.96
CA PHE A 682 -8.72 -25.99 -1.20
C PHE A 682 -9.14 -24.63 -0.65
N HIS A 683 -8.21 -23.89 -0.04
CA HIS A 683 -8.41 -22.53 0.44
C HIS A 683 -7.80 -21.56 -0.58
N ASP A 684 -8.45 -20.42 -0.84
CA ASP A 684 -8.00 -19.41 -1.82
C ASP A 684 -6.54 -18.96 -1.62
N LEU A 685 -6.14 -18.59 -0.40
CA LEU A 685 -4.76 -18.22 -0.05
C LEU A 685 -3.73 -19.32 -0.37
N GLY A 686 -4.08 -20.60 -0.21
CA GLY A 686 -3.19 -21.71 -0.54
C GLY A 686 -3.18 -22.01 -2.03
N LEU A 687 -4.37 -22.15 -2.62
CA LEU A 687 -4.59 -22.46 -4.04
C LEU A 687 -4.01 -21.38 -4.95
N ILE A 688 -4.49 -20.15 -4.78
CA ILE A 688 -4.19 -19.04 -5.67
C ILE A 688 -2.92 -18.33 -5.18
N GLY A 689 -2.88 -17.98 -3.89
CA GLY A 689 -1.74 -17.29 -3.29
C GLY A 689 -0.43 -18.09 -3.31
N GLY A 690 -0.51 -19.42 -3.21
CA GLY A 690 0.64 -20.32 -3.26
C GLY A 690 0.82 -21.03 -4.61
N PHE A 691 -0.04 -22.01 -4.90
CA PHE A 691 0.16 -22.91 -6.05
C PHE A 691 0.11 -22.21 -7.41
N LEU A 692 -0.87 -21.34 -7.65
CA LEU A 692 -0.99 -20.63 -8.93
C LEU A 692 0.11 -19.56 -9.11
N ASN A 693 0.43 -18.79 -8.07
CA ASN A 693 1.56 -17.85 -8.11
C ASN A 693 2.89 -18.54 -8.42
N THR A 694 3.10 -19.77 -7.93
CA THR A 694 4.32 -20.55 -8.24
C THR A 694 4.46 -20.77 -9.74
N ILE A 695 3.39 -21.21 -10.40
CA ILE A 695 3.39 -21.43 -11.85
C ILE A 695 3.58 -20.12 -12.60
N ARG A 696 2.92 -19.04 -12.16
CA ARG A 696 3.00 -17.73 -12.80
C ARG A 696 4.39 -17.09 -12.71
N GLY A 697 5.07 -17.22 -11.57
CA GLY A 697 6.42 -16.69 -11.34
C GLY A 697 7.54 -17.60 -11.89
N GLY A 698 7.24 -18.86 -12.22
CA GLY A 698 8.27 -19.84 -12.60
C GLY A 698 9.21 -20.20 -11.44
N CYS A 699 8.77 -19.96 -10.21
CA CYS A 699 9.55 -20.12 -8.98
C CYS A 699 9.43 -21.55 -8.42
N LYS A 700 10.00 -21.80 -7.24
CA LYS A 700 9.82 -23.06 -6.49
C LYS A 700 8.91 -22.84 -5.29
N SER A 701 8.12 -23.84 -4.95
CA SER A 701 7.36 -23.90 -3.69
C SER A 701 7.72 -25.13 -2.86
N VAL A 702 7.87 -24.93 -1.55
CA VAL A 702 8.07 -26.00 -0.56
C VAL A 702 6.87 -26.01 0.38
N VAL A 703 6.20 -27.16 0.44
CA VAL A 703 4.87 -27.26 1.06
C VAL A 703 4.85 -28.39 2.09
N MET A 704 4.14 -28.17 3.20
CA MET A 704 3.85 -29.20 4.19
C MET A 704 2.35 -29.27 4.51
N SER A 705 1.93 -30.34 5.20
CA SER A 705 0.54 -30.49 5.64
C SER A 705 0.14 -29.41 6.66
N PRO A 706 -1.09 -28.85 6.59
CA PRO A 706 -1.63 -28.01 7.65
C PRO A 706 -1.63 -28.70 9.03
N LEU A 707 -1.82 -30.02 9.06
CA LEU A 707 -1.76 -30.80 10.30
C LEU A 707 -0.35 -30.82 10.89
N THR A 708 0.67 -30.91 10.03
CA THR A 708 2.08 -30.83 10.44
C THR A 708 2.37 -29.50 11.12
N PHE A 709 1.96 -28.37 10.51
CA PHE A 709 2.10 -27.06 11.10
C PHE A 709 1.37 -26.95 12.45
N LEU A 710 0.11 -27.40 12.53
CA LEU A 710 -0.66 -27.34 13.77
C LEU A 710 -0.05 -28.18 14.90
N GLN A 711 0.56 -29.32 14.58
CA GLN A 711 1.25 -30.19 15.54
C GLN A 711 2.58 -29.59 15.99
N LYS A 712 3.38 -29.06 15.04
CA LYS A 712 4.72 -28.53 15.28
C LYS A 712 4.96 -27.25 14.45
N PRO A 713 4.51 -26.08 14.94
CA PRO A 713 4.63 -24.81 14.21
C PRO A 713 6.06 -24.43 13.83
N GLU A 714 7.04 -24.87 14.64
CA GLU A 714 8.47 -24.66 14.39
C GLU A 714 8.94 -25.23 13.05
N SER A 715 8.35 -26.35 12.60
CA SER A 715 8.73 -26.97 11.32
C SER A 715 8.53 -26.01 10.15
N TRP A 716 7.56 -25.10 10.19
CA TRP A 716 7.36 -24.08 9.14
C TRP A 716 8.53 -23.09 9.08
N LEU A 717 9.04 -22.65 10.22
CA LEU A 717 10.17 -21.71 10.28
C LEU A 717 11.50 -22.40 9.94
N GLN A 718 11.65 -23.66 10.34
CA GLN A 718 12.76 -24.50 9.90
C GLN A 718 12.72 -24.76 8.39
N MET A 719 11.53 -24.93 7.80
CA MET A 719 11.37 -25.05 6.35
C MET A 719 11.83 -23.77 5.64
N ILE A 720 11.46 -22.58 6.15
CA ILE A 720 11.96 -21.30 5.62
C ILE A 720 13.49 -21.26 5.68
N THR A 721 14.08 -21.65 6.81
CA THR A 721 15.54 -21.66 7.01
C THR A 721 16.23 -22.63 6.05
N ASN A 722 15.77 -23.88 5.99
CA ASN A 722 16.43 -24.95 5.22
C ASN A 722 16.40 -24.70 3.72
N TYR A 723 15.33 -24.07 3.23
CA TYR A 723 15.14 -23.80 1.80
C TYR A 723 15.39 -22.34 1.43
N GLN A 724 15.86 -21.51 2.37
CA GLN A 724 16.08 -20.07 2.18
C GLN A 724 14.89 -19.40 1.50
N ALA A 725 13.69 -19.71 1.98
CA ALA A 725 12.47 -19.22 1.36
C ALA A 725 12.43 -17.69 1.40
N THR A 726 12.06 -17.10 0.27
CA THR A 726 11.96 -15.65 0.09
C THR A 726 10.56 -15.14 0.40
N PHE A 727 9.54 -16.00 0.22
CA PHE A 727 8.16 -15.68 0.54
C PHE A 727 7.48 -16.75 1.39
N THR A 728 6.53 -16.31 2.21
CA THR A 728 5.66 -17.19 2.99
C THR A 728 4.28 -16.56 3.13
N ALA A 729 3.26 -17.38 3.34
CA ALA A 729 1.89 -16.90 3.53
C ALA A 729 1.19 -17.71 4.62
N ALA A 730 0.54 -17.01 5.55
CA ALA A 730 -0.24 -17.63 6.60
C ALA A 730 -1.33 -16.68 7.14
N PRO A 731 -2.42 -17.22 7.70
CA PRO A 731 -3.37 -16.40 8.45
C PRO A 731 -2.79 -15.91 9.78
N ASN A 732 -3.36 -14.84 10.35
CA ASN A 732 -2.87 -14.19 11.56
C ASN A 732 -2.65 -15.15 12.76
N PHE A 733 -3.56 -16.11 12.98
CA PHE A 733 -3.52 -17.10 14.06
C PHE A 733 -2.26 -17.96 13.97
N ALA A 734 -1.74 -18.19 12.77
CA ALA A 734 -0.57 -19.03 12.58
C ALA A 734 0.69 -18.36 13.10
N TYR A 735 0.86 -17.07 12.81
CA TYR A 735 1.92 -16.26 13.39
C TYR A 735 1.79 -16.24 14.93
N GLU A 736 0.59 -16.06 15.45
CA GLU A 736 0.35 -16.10 16.90
C GLU A 736 0.70 -17.46 17.51
N LEU A 737 0.28 -18.56 16.88
CA LEU A 737 0.54 -19.91 17.34
C LEU A 737 2.04 -20.22 17.33
N ALA A 738 2.75 -19.84 16.26
CA ALA A 738 4.20 -20.01 16.15
C ALA A 738 4.94 -19.21 17.24
N ALA A 739 4.58 -17.94 17.45
CA ALA A 739 5.17 -17.11 18.48
C ALA A 739 4.95 -17.69 19.89
N ARG A 740 3.79 -18.31 20.14
CA ARG A 740 3.45 -18.93 21.43
C ARG A 740 4.09 -20.30 21.65
N LYS A 741 4.22 -21.13 20.61
CA LYS A 741 4.60 -22.55 20.74
C LYS A 741 6.07 -22.85 20.46
N CYS A 742 6.79 -21.97 19.76
CA CYS A 742 8.20 -22.22 19.47
C CYS A 742 9.08 -21.91 20.69
N ASP A 743 9.92 -22.87 21.07
CA ASP A 743 10.83 -22.73 22.21
C ASP A 743 12.03 -21.85 21.86
N ASN A 744 12.59 -21.13 22.84
CA ASN A 744 13.71 -20.21 22.61
C ASN A 744 14.99 -20.93 22.10
N ASN A 745 15.19 -22.20 22.45
CA ASN A 745 16.34 -22.96 21.97
C ASN A 745 16.23 -23.29 20.48
N SER A 746 15.03 -23.57 19.98
CA SER A 746 14.75 -23.79 18.58
C SER A 746 15.07 -22.58 17.71
N ILE A 747 14.83 -21.38 18.23
CA ILE A 747 15.05 -20.11 17.53
C ILE A 747 16.53 -19.88 17.19
N LYS A 748 17.46 -20.40 18.02
CA LYS A 748 18.90 -20.24 17.79
C LYS A 748 19.39 -20.88 16.49
N ASN A 749 18.65 -21.87 15.99
CA ASN A 749 18.99 -22.60 14.77
C ASN A 749 18.21 -22.10 13.55
N LEU A 750 17.43 -21.02 13.68
CA LEU A 750 16.65 -20.43 12.59
C LEU A 750 17.42 -19.27 11.94
N ASN A 751 17.26 -19.15 10.62
CA ASN A 751 17.68 -17.96 9.86
C ASN A 751 16.54 -17.58 8.91
N LEU A 752 15.91 -16.44 9.20
CA LEU A 752 14.75 -15.91 8.49
C LEU A 752 15.09 -14.67 7.67
N ASN A 753 16.38 -14.33 7.51
CA ASN A 753 16.82 -13.16 6.75
C ASN A 753 16.52 -13.27 5.24
N SER A 754 16.27 -14.47 4.73
CA SER A 754 15.92 -14.69 3.32
C SER A 754 14.54 -14.15 2.97
N ILE A 755 13.67 -13.93 3.95
CA ILE A 755 12.29 -13.48 3.73
C ILE A 755 12.27 -12.04 3.22
N ARG A 756 11.79 -11.88 1.98
CA ARG A 756 11.40 -10.61 1.36
C ARG A 756 9.96 -10.23 1.74
N GLY A 757 9.06 -11.21 1.85
CA GLY A 757 7.65 -10.97 2.17
C GLY A 757 6.97 -12.13 2.93
N ALA A 758 6.32 -11.79 4.05
CA ALA A 758 5.52 -12.69 4.87
C ALA A 758 4.05 -12.22 4.88
N PHE A 759 3.24 -12.86 4.05
CA PHE A 759 1.86 -12.47 3.82
C PHE A 759 0.97 -12.87 5.01
N ASN A 760 0.29 -11.88 5.58
CA ASN A 760 -0.68 -12.06 6.66
C ASN A 760 -2.05 -11.53 6.22
N GLY A 761 -3.02 -12.44 6.10
CA GLY A 761 -4.37 -12.12 5.65
C GLY A 761 -5.34 -13.26 5.92
N ALA A 762 -6.42 -13.32 5.14
CA ALA A 762 -7.53 -14.27 5.31
C ALA A 762 -8.32 -14.16 6.64
N GLU A 763 -7.90 -13.36 7.61
CA GLU A 763 -8.63 -13.00 8.81
C GLU A 763 -8.14 -11.64 9.35
N PRO A 764 -8.80 -11.04 10.36
CA PRO A 764 -8.36 -9.75 10.91
C PRO A 764 -6.89 -9.78 11.34
N VAL A 765 -6.09 -8.89 10.76
CA VAL A 765 -4.68 -8.75 11.08
C VAL A 765 -4.53 -7.96 12.39
N ARG A 766 -3.80 -8.51 13.36
CA ARG A 766 -3.70 -7.94 14.71
C ARG A 766 -2.32 -7.38 14.99
N TRP A 767 -2.26 -6.14 15.46
CA TRP A 767 -1.00 -5.49 15.81
C TRP A 767 -0.22 -6.25 16.90
N SER A 768 -0.92 -6.78 17.91
CA SER A 768 -0.33 -7.59 18.97
C SER A 768 0.35 -8.85 18.43
N THR A 769 -0.22 -9.49 17.41
CA THR A 769 0.37 -10.64 16.72
C THR A 769 1.65 -10.25 15.99
N LEU A 770 1.61 -9.18 15.18
CA LEU A 770 2.79 -8.73 14.42
C LEU A 770 3.95 -8.37 15.36
N LYS A 771 3.68 -7.58 16.42
CA LYS A 771 4.67 -7.23 17.44
C LYS A 771 5.24 -8.46 18.15
N SER A 772 4.39 -9.37 18.60
CA SER A 772 4.82 -10.56 19.35
C SER A 772 5.67 -11.49 18.49
N PHE A 773 5.30 -11.69 17.23
CA PHE A 773 6.05 -12.53 16.30
C PHE A 773 7.40 -11.91 15.97
N ALA A 774 7.43 -10.62 15.58
CA ALA A 774 8.68 -9.93 15.27
C ALA A 774 9.62 -9.86 16.47
N LYS A 775 9.10 -9.65 17.69
CA LYS A 775 9.89 -9.70 18.92
C LYS A 775 10.47 -11.09 19.19
N LYS A 776 9.66 -12.13 19.05
CA LYS A 776 10.06 -13.53 19.31
C LYS A 776 11.12 -14.03 18.33
N PHE A 777 10.98 -13.72 17.04
CA PHE A 777 11.84 -14.22 15.97
C PHE A 777 12.86 -13.20 15.44
N GLY A 778 12.91 -12.00 16.02
CA GLY A 778 13.93 -10.99 15.75
C GLY A 778 15.37 -11.52 15.85
N PRO A 779 15.74 -12.33 16.86
CA PRO A 779 17.07 -12.95 16.94
C PRO A 779 17.40 -13.88 15.76
N ALA A 780 16.39 -14.41 15.07
CA ALA A 780 16.56 -15.22 13.85
C ALA A 780 16.51 -14.38 12.56
N GLY A 781 16.45 -13.04 12.66
CA GLY A 781 16.48 -12.11 11.52
C GLY A 781 15.13 -11.57 11.06
N PHE A 782 14.02 -11.97 11.68
CA PHE A 782 12.70 -11.52 11.24
C PHE A 782 12.40 -10.07 11.64
N LYS A 783 11.99 -9.23 10.69
CA LYS A 783 11.70 -7.79 10.90
C LYS A 783 10.22 -7.48 10.69
N LEU A 784 9.70 -6.45 11.34
CA LEU A 784 8.31 -5.99 11.12
C LEU A 784 8.04 -5.61 9.66
N SER A 785 9.03 -5.06 8.95
CA SER A 785 8.93 -4.72 7.51
C SER A 785 8.76 -5.93 6.59
N MET A 786 9.06 -7.14 7.06
CA MET A 786 8.83 -8.36 6.30
C MET A 786 7.35 -8.72 6.27
N PHE A 787 6.52 -8.23 7.20
CA PHE A 787 5.08 -8.46 7.15
C PHE A 787 4.43 -7.73 5.99
N LYS A 788 3.52 -8.43 5.33
CA LYS A 788 2.71 -7.93 4.22
C LYS A 788 1.24 -8.21 4.53
N CYS A 789 0.60 -7.21 5.11
CA CYS A 789 -0.80 -7.27 5.51
C CYS A 789 -1.68 -7.06 4.29
N LEU A 790 -2.63 -7.97 4.07
CA LEU A 790 -3.46 -7.97 2.87
C LEU A 790 -4.92 -8.28 3.19
N TYR A 791 -5.80 -7.82 2.32
CA TYR A 791 -7.22 -8.14 2.32
C TYR A 791 -7.62 -8.87 1.05
N GLY A 792 -8.48 -9.87 1.20
CA GLY A 792 -8.89 -10.74 0.11
C GLY A 792 -10.04 -11.66 0.50
N LEU A 793 -10.78 -12.10 -0.52
CA LEU A 793 -11.97 -12.93 -0.40
C LEU A 793 -12.10 -13.81 -1.64
N ALA A 794 -12.81 -14.93 -1.50
CA ALA A 794 -13.01 -15.90 -2.58
C ALA A 794 -13.70 -15.27 -3.80
N GLU A 795 -14.64 -14.34 -3.58
CA GLU A 795 -15.37 -13.61 -4.61
C GLU A 795 -14.46 -12.69 -5.46
N HIS A 796 -13.25 -12.40 -4.97
CA HIS A 796 -12.19 -11.65 -5.67
C HIS A 796 -10.93 -12.52 -5.82
N CYS A 797 -11.13 -13.81 -6.11
CA CYS A 797 -10.10 -14.85 -6.19
C CYS A 797 -9.41 -15.15 -4.86
N ALA A 798 -8.52 -14.28 -4.38
CA ALA A 798 -7.77 -14.45 -3.13
C ALA A 798 -7.17 -13.14 -2.60
N TYR A 799 -6.88 -12.20 -3.50
CA TYR A 799 -6.19 -10.95 -3.19
C TYR A 799 -6.98 -9.76 -3.71
N SER A 800 -7.36 -8.84 -2.84
CA SER A 800 -8.08 -7.61 -3.23
C SER A 800 -7.19 -6.39 -3.12
N VAL A 801 -6.58 -6.18 -1.95
CA VAL A 801 -5.66 -5.07 -1.70
C VAL A 801 -4.53 -5.52 -0.78
N GLY A 802 -3.41 -4.81 -0.83
CA GLY A 802 -2.29 -5.00 0.09
C GLY A 802 -1.30 -3.84 0.00
N PHE A 803 -0.01 -4.11 0.03
CA PHE A 803 0.98 -3.08 0.33
C PHE A 803 1.39 -2.27 -0.91
N ARG A 804 1.93 -1.05 -0.70
CA ARG A 804 2.43 -0.21 -1.80
C ARG A 804 3.78 -0.72 -2.31
N ASN A 805 4.72 -0.98 -1.39
CA ASN A 805 6.05 -1.49 -1.70
C ASN A 805 6.45 -2.65 -0.78
N LEU A 806 7.27 -3.56 -1.32
CA LEU A 806 7.78 -4.72 -0.59
C LEU A 806 8.65 -4.35 0.62
N HIS A 807 9.17 -3.13 0.71
CA HIS A 807 9.97 -2.67 1.85
C HIS A 807 9.18 -1.93 2.93
N ASP A 808 7.90 -1.61 2.68
CA ASP A 808 7.07 -0.88 3.63
C ASP A 808 6.80 -1.70 4.90
N ILE A 809 6.82 -1.03 6.04
CA ILE A 809 6.31 -1.58 7.30
C ILE A 809 4.77 -1.54 7.32
N PRO A 810 4.10 -2.49 7.99
CA PRO A 810 2.65 -2.42 8.17
C PRO A 810 2.20 -1.12 8.84
N THR A 811 1.28 -0.39 8.21
CA THR A 811 0.67 0.81 8.79
C THR A 811 -0.27 0.40 9.94
N VAL A 812 -0.14 1.08 11.07
CA VAL A 812 -1.02 0.93 12.25
C VAL A 812 -1.43 2.31 12.72
N ILE A 813 -2.71 2.45 13.05
CA ILE A 813 -3.28 3.67 13.64
C ILE A 813 -3.98 3.34 14.95
N ASP A 814 -3.95 4.28 15.90
CA ASP A 814 -4.75 4.22 17.12
C ASP A 814 -6.04 5.02 16.93
N ILE A 815 -7.18 4.38 17.16
CA ILE A 815 -8.51 4.96 16.96
C ILE A 815 -9.23 5.19 18.29
N ASP A 816 -10.00 6.27 18.35
CA ASP A 816 -10.88 6.57 19.47
C ASP A 816 -12.08 5.58 19.45
N PRO A 817 -12.29 4.79 20.51
CA PRO A 817 -13.34 3.77 20.53
C PRO A 817 -14.75 4.39 20.59
N ILE A 818 -14.90 5.62 21.07
CA ILE A 818 -16.23 6.24 21.23
C ILE A 818 -16.85 6.56 19.87
N PRO A 819 -16.21 7.35 18.98
CA PRO A 819 -16.72 7.58 17.62
C PRO A 819 -16.85 6.28 16.82
N LEU A 820 -15.96 5.30 17.03
CA LEU A 820 -15.98 4.04 16.28
C LEU A 820 -17.30 3.26 16.50
N ARG A 821 -17.81 3.26 17.73
CA ARG A 821 -19.10 2.65 18.09
C ARG A 821 -20.30 3.35 17.44
N GLU A 822 -20.13 4.60 17.03
CA GLU A 822 -21.10 5.42 16.32
C GLU A 822 -20.89 5.37 14.79
N GLY A 823 -20.04 4.48 14.29
CA GLY A 823 -19.74 4.36 12.85
C GLY A 823 -18.80 5.43 12.30
N ARG A 824 -18.15 6.21 13.17
CA ARG A 824 -17.24 7.31 12.79
C ARG A 824 -15.81 6.99 13.19
N VAL A 825 -14.85 7.46 12.40
CA VAL A 825 -13.43 7.23 12.65
C VAL A 825 -12.79 8.51 13.14
N LYS A 826 -12.15 8.45 14.31
CA LYS A 826 -11.29 9.51 14.81
C LYS A 826 -9.96 8.90 15.21
N VAL A 827 -8.91 9.26 14.47
CA VAL A 827 -7.56 8.78 14.75
C VAL A 827 -6.96 9.62 15.88
N ARG A 828 -6.44 8.96 16.92
CA ARG A 828 -5.79 9.61 18.06
C ARG A 828 -4.31 9.85 17.80
N ASN A 829 -3.63 8.84 17.25
CA ASN A 829 -2.21 8.89 16.89
C ASN A 829 -1.96 8.16 15.57
N ASN A 830 -1.09 8.74 14.73
CA ASN A 830 -0.85 8.30 13.35
C ASN A 830 0.39 7.40 13.18
N THR A 831 1.15 7.10 14.24
CA THR A 831 2.41 6.34 14.14
C THR A 831 2.76 5.62 15.45
N LEU A 832 2.51 4.31 15.52
CA LEU A 832 3.17 3.42 16.48
C LEU A 832 4.38 2.75 15.81
N THR A 833 5.40 3.54 15.49
CA THR A 833 6.69 3.05 15.03
C THR A 833 7.67 3.08 16.20
N ASN A 834 7.87 1.93 16.87
CA ASN A 834 8.94 1.65 17.84
C ASN A 834 8.91 2.23 19.27
N SER A 835 7.81 2.71 19.84
CA SER A 835 7.81 3.01 21.28
C SER A 835 7.73 1.73 22.14
N ASN A 836 8.80 1.44 22.88
CA ASN A 836 8.84 0.41 23.94
C ASN A 836 8.01 0.80 25.20
N ASN A 837 7.36 1.96 25.21
CA ASN A 837 6.52 2.44 26.31
C ASN A 837 5.04 2.43 25.88
N ASP A 838 4.37 1.29 26.01
CA ASP A 838 2.93 1.16 25.78
C ASP A 838 2.29 0.35 26.93
N ASN A 839 2.06 1.01 28.06
CA ASN A 839 1.16 0.49 29.10
C ASN A 839 -0.29 1.02 28.95
N SER A 840 -0.64 1.58 27.78
CA SER A 840 -2.03 1.95 27.48
C SER A 840 -2.65 0.95 26.48
N PRO A 841 -3.86 0.42 26.74
CA PRO A 841 -4.57 -0.42 25.77
C PRO A 841 -5.10 0.46 24.63
N ALA A 842 -4.23 0.77 23.66
CA ALA A 842 -4.59 1.53 22.46
C ALA A 842 -5.39 0.63 21.49
N ASN A 843 -6.52 1.13 20.97
CA ASN A 843 -7.37 0.43 20.00
C ASN A 843 -6.69 0.47 18.63
N ASN A 844 -5.67 -0.35 18.48
CA ASN A 844 -4.83 -0.34 17.29
C ASN A 844 -5.48 -1.15 16.17
N ILE A 845 -5.65 -0.52 15.01
CA ILE A 845 -6.10 -1.19 13.80
C ILE A 845 -4.99 -1.19 12.76
N VAL A 846 -4.77 -2.35 12.14
CA VAL A 846 -3.73 -2.56 11.12
C VAL A 846 -4.34 -2.30 9.75
N SER A 847 -3.61 -1.57 8.91
CA SER A 847 -3.95 -1.42 7.51
C SER A 847 -3.90 -2.77 6.80
N THR A 848 -4.89 -3.02 5.96
CA THR A 848 -4.92 -4.19 5.08
C THR A 848 -4.49 -3.87 3.66
N GLY A 849 -4.02 -2.63 3.42
CA GLY A 849 -3.41 -2.25 2.17
C GLY A 849 -4.08 -1.11 1.41
N VAL A 850 -3.65 -0.90 0.17
CA VAL A 850 -4.13 0.11 -0.77
C VAL A 850 -4.71 -0.56 -2.03
N PRO A 851 -5.74 0.04 -2.65
CA PRO A 851 -6.19 -0.38 -3.97
C PRO A 851 -5.14 -0.08 -5.05
N ASN A 852 -4.91 -1.05 -5.94
CA ASN A 852 -4.02 -0.92 -7.08
C ASN A 852 -4.80 -0.48 -8.33
N LEU A 853 -4.98 0.84 -8.49
CA LEU A 853 -5.73 1.41 -9.60
C LEU A 853 -5.11 1.14 -10.98
N MET A 854 -3.78 0.94 -11.05
CA MET A 854 -3.08 0.58 -12.29
C MET A 854 -3.52 -0.79 -12.81
N MET A 855 -3.78 -1.71 -11.89
CA MET A 855 -4.35 -3.04 -12.16
C MET A 855 -5.88 -3.04 -12.07
N GLN A 856 -6.52 -1.89 -12.29
CA GLN A 856 -7.98 -1.73 -12.31
C GLN A 856 -8.67 -2.26 -11.05
N VAL A 857 -8.02 -2.16 -9.89
CA VAL A 857 -8.65 -2.48 -8.60
C VAL A 857 -9.15 -1.20 -7.95
N GLU A 858 -10.46 -1.05 -7.92
CA GLU A 858 -11.15 0.05 -7.27
C GLU A 858 -11.78 -0.42 -5.95
N VAL A 859 -11.59 0.36 -4.88
CA VAL A 859 -12.27 0.16 -3.60
C VAL A 859 -13.07 1.40 -3.24
N ARG A 860 -14.30 1.18 -2.78
CA ARG A 860 -15.22 2.20 -2.27
C ARG A 860 -15.79 1.78 -0.92
N VAL A 861 -16.12 2.77 -0.10
CA VAL A 861 -16.78 2.58 1.19
C VAL A 861 -18.18 3.16 1.06
N VAL A 862 -19.17 2.30 1.22
CA VAL A 862 -20.55 2.55 0.80
C VAL A 862 -21.51 2.36 1.96
N ASP A 863 -22.44 3.29 2.12
CA ASP A 863 -23.53 3.17 3.07
C ASP A 863 -24.52 2.11 2.58
N GLN A 864 -24.84 1.16 3.44
CA GLN A 864 -25.55 -0.07 3.03
C GLN A 864 -27.02 0.16 2.72
N GLU A 865 -27.64 1.14 3.38
CA GLU A 865 -29.07 1.42 3.23
C GLU A 865 -29.32 2.31 2.03
N THR A 866 -28.54 3.39 1.94
CA THR A 866 -28.67 4.39 0.89
C THR A 866 -27.92 4.03 -0.38
N LYS A 867 -27.01 3.04 -0.33
CA LYS A 867 -26.08 2.67 -1.41
C LYS A 867 -25.26 3.84 -1.97
N LYS A 868 -25.04 4.85 -1.14
CA LYS A 868 -24.24 6.04 -1.46
C LYS A 868 -22.84 5.90 -0.89
N LEU A 869 -21.88 6.62 -1.45
CA LEU A 869 -20.55 6.72 -0.87
C LEU A 869 -20.63 7.30 0.54
N CYS A 870 -19.95 6.65 1.50
CA CYS A 870 -19.80 7.19 2.83
C CYS A 870 -18.96 8.47 2.79
N SER A 871 -19.26 9.41 3.71
CA SER A 871 -18.39 10.57 3.95
C SER A 871 -17.01 10.13 4.42
N PRO A 872 -15.96 10.96 4.22
CA PRO A 872 -14.64 10.68 4.77
C PRO A 872 -14.69 10.38 6.27
N ASN A 873 -13.85 9.45 6.73
CA ASN A 873 -13.78 9.00 8.13
C ASN A 873 -15.09 8.38 8.67
N THR A 874 -15.90 7.79 7.80
CA THR A 874 -17.09 7.01 8.19
C THR A 874 -16.88 5.55 7.83
N ILE A 875 -17.37 4.65 8.68
CA ILE A 875 -17.35 3.21 8.43
C ILE A 875 -18.51 2.89 7.50
N GLY A 876 -18.24 2.15 6.43
CA GLY A 876 -19.24 1.63 5.52
C GLY A 876 -18.90 0.23 5.04
N GLU A 877 -19.75 -0.32 4.17
CA GLU A 877 -19.46 -1.57 3.47
C GLU A 877 -18.36 -1.34 2.43
N VAL A 878 -17.36 -2.21 2.41
CA VAL A 878 -16.30 -2.19 1.41
C VAL A 878 -16.83 -2.81 0.13
N TRP A 879 -16.78 -2.05 -0.96
CA TRP A 879 -17.18 -2.48 -2.30
C TRP A 879 -15.95 -2.47 -3.20
N VAL A 880 -15.80 -3.51 -4.03
CA VAL A 880 -14.61 -3.70 -4.88
C VAL A 880 -15.02 -3.83 -6.34
N SER A 881 -14.32 -3.17 -7.25
CA SER A 881 -14.45 -3.40 -8.69
C SER A 881 -13.10 -3.75 -9.29
N SER A 882 -13.03 -4.82 -10.07
CA SER A 882 -11.78 -5.31 -10.69
C SER A 882 -12.06 -6.44 -11.69
N PRO A 883 -11.18 -6.65 -12.69
CA PRO A 883 -11.19 -7.88 -13.48
C PRO A 883 -10.97 -9.17 -12.67
N SER A 884 -10.51 -9.11 -11.41
CA SER A 884 -10.40 -10.29 -10.52
C SER A 884 -11.75 -10.74 -9.94
N VAL A 885 -12.81 -9.94 -10.06
CA VAL A 885 -14.14 -10.25 -9.51
C VAL A 885 -14.71 -11.47 -10.23
N GLY A 886 -15.12 -12.48 -9.46
CA GLY A 886 -15.73 -13.70 -9.99
C GLY A 886 -17.03 -13.43 -10.75
N LYS A 887 -17.46 -14.37 -11.61
CA LYS A 887 -18.67 -14.20 -12.43
C LYS A 887 -19.99 -14.21 -11.63
N GLY A 888 -19.95 -14.72 -10.40
CA GLY A 888 -21.11 -14.93 -9.55
C GLY A 888 -21.02 -16.20 -8.73
N TYR A 889 -22.13 -16.54 -8.07
CA TYR A 889 -22.31 -17.82 -7.38
C TYR A 889 -22.97 -18.85 -8.30
N TYR A 890 -22.35 -20.01 -8.44
CA TYR A 890 -22.81 -21.10 -9.30
C TYR A 890 -24.24 -21.56 -8.92
N GLY A 891 -25.16 -21.53 -9.88
CA GLY A 891 -26.56 -21.92 -9.68
C GLY A 891 -27.37 -21.00 -8.74
N LYS A 892 -26.88 -19.79 -8.43
CA LYS A 892 -27.53 -18.84 -7.51
C LYS A 892 -27.60 -17.44 -8.11
N GLU A 893 -28.35 -17.26 -9.19
CA GLU A 893 -28.40 -16.00 -9.95
C GLU A 893 -28.84 -14.81 -9.10
N LYS A 894 -29.90 -14.95 -8.27
CA LYS A 894 -30.36 -13.86 -7.40
C LYS A 894 -29.26 -13.36 -6.45
N ASN A 895 -28.54 -14.28 -5.81
CA ASN A 895 -27.41 -13.91 -4.95
C ASN A 895 -26.25 -13.32 -5.76
N SER A 896 -26.07 -13.75 -7.01
CA SER A 896 -25.02 -13.23 -7.89
C SER A 896 -25.29 -11.79 -8.28
N GLU A 897 -26.54 -11.46 -8.63
CA GLU A 897 -26.96 -10.10 -8.92
C GLU A 897 -26.76 -9.17 -7.72
N GLU A 898 -27.23 -9.59 -6.53
CA GLU A 898 -27.12 -8.81 -5.30
C GLU A 898 -25.66 -8.56 -4.86
N THR A 899 -24.77 -9.53 -5.07
CA THR A 899 -23.39 -9.49 -4.56
C THR A 899 -22.38 -8.96 -5.57
N PHE A 900 -22.44 -9.37 -6.84
CA PHE A 900 -21.39 -9.09 -7.83
C PHE A 900 -21.73 -7.94 -8.80
N ARG A 901 -23.01 -7.54 -8.87
CA ARG A 901 -23.51 -6.55 -9.83
C ARG A 901 -24.10 -5.32 -9.15
N ALA A 902 -23.65 -5.01 -7.93
CA ALA A 902 -24.18 -3.88 -7.17
C ALA A 902 -23.81 -2.54 -7.81
N LYS A 903 -24.71 -1.57 -7.67
CA LYS A 903 -24.56 -0.20 -8.20
C LYS A 903 -24.81 0.81 -7.09
N LEU A 904 -24.17 1.96 -7.18
CA LEU A 904 -24.36 3.08 -6.26
C LEU A 904 -25.63 3.86 -6.63
N ASP A 905 -26.36 4.36 -5.64
CA ASP A 905 -27.57 5.20 -5.85
C ASP A 905 -27.18 6.69 -5.90
N ASN A 906 -27.56 7.40 -6.98
CA ASN A 906 -27.22 8.80 -7.34
C ASN A 906 -25.74 9.06 -7.69
N ASP A 907 -25.44 9.02 -8.99
CA ASP A 907 -24.16 9.43 -9.56
C ASP A 907 -24.33 10.72 -10.40
N ASP A 908 -24.60 11.85 -9.73
CA ASP A 908 -24.67 13.18 -10.37
C ASP A 908 -23.28 13.80 -10.59
N HIS A 909 -22.20 13.03 -10.38
CA HIS A 909 -20.83 13.43 -10.64
C HIS A 909 -20.16 12.45 -11.59
N GLY A 910 -20.64 12.46 -12.84
CA GLY A 910 -20.02 11.76 -13.95
C GLY A 910 -18.52 12.00 -14.00
N ASN A 911 -17.77 10.93 -13.75
CA ASN A 911 -16.37 10.64 -14.08
C ASN A 911 -15.94 9.59 -13.06
N TRP A 912 -15.93 8.30 -13.38
CA TRP A 912 -14.94 7.26 -12.99
C TRP A 912 -15.38 5.93 -13.65
N ILE A 913 -14.40 5.15 -14.12
CA ILE A 913 -14.55 4.10 -15.14
C ILE A 913 -14.58 2.70 -14.52
N THR A 914 -15.63 1.93 -14.80
CA THR A 914 -15.49 0.57 -15.35
C THR A 914 -16.57 0.40 -16.42
N ASP A 915 -16.29 -0.33 -17.51
CA ASP A 915 -17.20 -0.49 -18.65
C ASP A 915 -18.59 -1.06 -18.31
N ASN A 916 -18.82 -1.52 -17.07
CA ASN A 916 -20.11 -2.06 -16.61
C ASN A 916 -20.72 -1.34 -15.38
N GLY A 917 -19.99 -0.44 -14.71
CA GLY A 917 -20.49 0.33 -13.55
C GLY A 917 -20.93 -0.53 -12.35
N SER A 918 -20.35 -1.73 -12.16
CA SER A 918 -20.77 -2.68 -11.14
C SER A 918 -19.68 -2.97 -10.11
N PHE A 919 -20.09 -3.22 -8.86
CA PHE A 919 -19.23 -3.54 -7.73
C PHE A 919 -19.58 -4.88 -7.10
N LEU A 920 -18.54 -5.56 -6.61
CA LEU A 920 -18.62 -6.64 -5.64
C LEU A 920 -18.85 -6.07 -4.25
N ARG A 921 -19.97 -6.46 -3.62
CA ARG A 921 -20.27 -6.21 -2.21
C ARG A 921 -19.57 -7.25 -1.35
N THR A 922 -18.59 -6.84 -0.55
CA THR A 922 -17.83 -7.79 0.27
C THR A 922 -18.60 -8.24 1.52
N GLY A 923 -19.55 -7.42 1.98
CA GLY A 923 -20.21 -7.57 3.28
C GLY A 923 -19.28 -7.29 4.48
N ASP A 924 -18.06 -6.82 4.24
CA ASP A 924 -17.11 -6.40 5.26
C ASP A 924 -17.19 -4.89 5.46
N LEU A 925 -17.04 -4.47 6.72
CA LEU A 925 -17.05 -3.07 7.12
C LEU A 925 -15.64 -2.56 7.25
N GLY A 926 -15.43 -1.34 6.78
CA GLY A 926 -14.15 -0.68 6.85
C GLY A 926 -14.24 0.79 6.49
N PHE A 927 -13.08 1.41 6.43
CA PHE A 927 -12.91 2.79 6.01
C PHE A 927 -11.60 2.96 5.26
N LEU A 928 -11.53 4.01 4.45
CA LEU A 928 -10.30 4.45 3.81
C LEU A 928 -9.70 5.62 4.61
N TYR A 929 -8.44 5.51 4.98
CA TYR A 929 -7.68 6.58 5.63
C TYR A 929 -6.32 6.72 4.94
N ASN A 930 -6.01 7.93 4.44
CA ASN A 930 -4.82 8.20 3.62
C ASN A 930 -4.67 7.26 2.40
N GLY A 931 -5.79 6.80 1.84
CA GLY A 931 -5.85 5.86 0.73
C GLY A 931 -5.61 4.40 1.11
N GLU A 932 -5.39 4.10 2.40
CA GLU A 932 -5.27 2.74 2.91
C GLU A 932 -6.59 2.24 3.49
N LEU A 933 -6.86 0.95 3.30
CA LEU A 933 -8.06 0.24 3.73
C LEU A 933 -7.85 -0.38 5.12
N PHE A 934 -8.73 -0.02 6.04
CA PHE A 934 -8.79 -0.59 7.38
C PHE A 934 -10.12 -1.33 7.55
N ILE A 935 -10.05 -2.63 7.84
CA ILE A 935 -11.22 -3.48 8.06
C ILE A 935 -11.58 -3.49 9.54
N THR A 936 -12.79 -3.06 9.88
CA THR A 936 -13.28 -2.99 11.26
C THR A 936 -14.06 -4.23 11.67
N GLY A 937 -14.73 -4.90 10.73
CA GLY A 937 -15.48 -6.11 11.02
C GLY A 937 -16.31 -6.60 9.84
N ARG A 938 -17.22 -7.54 10.10
CA ARG A 938 -18.16 -8.05 9.09
C ARG A 938 -19.56 -7.59 9.43
N GLN A 939 -20.30 -7.06 8.45
CA GLN A 939 -21.62 -6.46 8.66
C GLN A 939 -22.56 -7.37 9.46
N LYS A 940 -22.66 -8.63 9.05
CA LYS A 940 -23.57 -9.61 9.67
C LYS A 940 -23.16 -10.09 11.07
N ASP A 941 -21.94 -9.75 11.49
CA ASP A 941 -21.41 -10.16 12.79
C ASP A 941 -21.45 -9.02 13.81
N VAL A 942 -21.68 -7.75 13.40
CA VAL A 942 -21.72 -6.62 14.33
C VAL A 942 -22.83 -6.80 15.36
N ILE A 943 -22.48 -6.72 16.64
CA ILE A 943 -23.42 -6.74 17.76
C ILE A 943 -23.89 -5.30 17.96
N ILE A 944 -25.18 -5.06 17.82
CA ILE A 944 -25.78 -3.74 18.07
C ILE A 944 -26.51 -3.83 19.41
N ILE A 945 -26.14 -2.98 20.37
CA ILE A 945 -26.79 -2.88 21.68
C ILE A 945 -26.94 -1.40 22.01
N ASN A 946 -28.15 -0.97 22.38
CA ASN A 946 -28.47 0.44 22.70
C ASN A 946 -28.05 1.43 21.59
N GLY A 947 -28.21 1.03 20.32
CA GLY A 947 -27.85 1.85 19.16
C GLY A 947 -26.34 2.04 18.93
N LYS A 948 -25.48 1.30 19.67
CA LYS A 948 -24.02 1.32 19.49
C LYS A 948 -23.54 0.02 18.85
N ASN A 949 -22.59 0.15 17.93
CA ASN A 949 -21.96 -0.98 17.26
C ASN A 949 -20.82 -1.54 18.12
N HIS A 950 -20.86 -2.83 18.37
CA HIS A 950 -19.84 -3.59 19.08
C HIS A 950 -19.34 -4.71 18.20
N TYR A 951 -18.04 -4.74 17.97
CA TYR A 951 -17.40 -5.74 17.14
C TYR A 951 -17.08 -6.98 17.98
N PRO A 952 -17.65 -8.16 17.68
CA PRO A 952 -17.46 -9.36 18.49
C PRO A 952 -16.00 -9.72 18.70
N GLN A 953 -15.16 -9.55 17.68
CA GLN A 953 -13.73 -9.87 17.74
C GLN A 953 -12.97 -9.09 18.81
N ASP A 954 -13.40 -7.86 19.14
CA ASP A 954 -12.76 -7.02 20.15
C ASP A 954 -13.14 -7.51 21.54
N ILE A 955 -14.42 -7.85 21.74
CA ILE A 955 -14.93 -8.46 22.98
C ILE A 955 -14.24 -9.81 23.21
N GLU A 956 -14.17 -10.63 22.17
CA GLU A 956 -13.54 -11.95 22.21
C GLU A 956 -12.05 -11.86 22.57
N LEU A 957 -11.34 -10.84 22.09
CA LEU A 957 -9.94 -10.59 22.42
C LEU A 957 -9.79 -10.20 23.90
N THR A 958 -10.58 -9.25 24.39
CA THR A 958 -10.56 -8.85 25.80
C THR A 958 -10.86 -10.03 26.72
N VAL A 959 -11.84 -10.85 26.37
CA VAL A 959 -12.19 -12.07 27.12
C VAL A 959 -11.06 -13.10 27.04
N GLN A 960 -10.41 -13.26 25.89
CA GLN A 960 -9.28 -14.17 25.75
C GLN A 960 -8.12 -13.79 26.69
N GLU A 961 -7.83 -12.49 26.81
CA GLU A 961 -6.73 -11.96 27.61
C GLU A 961 -7.07 -11.89 29.11
N SER A 962 -8.33 -12.07 29.49
CA SER A 962 -8.78 -11.90 30.87
C SER A 962 -8.34 -13.02 31.81
N HIS A 963 -8.09 -14.24 31.30
CA HIS A 963 -7.76 -15.38 32.15
C HIS A 963 -7.00 -16.51 31.41
N ASN A 964 -5.92 -17.01 32.01
CA ASN A 964 -5.03 -18.01 31.40
C ASN A 964 -5.68 -19.38 31.11
N ALA A 965 -6.75 -19.74 31.83
CA ALA A 965 -7.48 -20.98 31.59
C ALA A 965 -8.36 -20.93 30.34
N ILE A 966 -8.67 -19.74 29.82
CA ILE A 966 -9.42 -19.58 28.58
C ILE A 966 -8.56 -20.04 27.41
N ARG A 967 -9.16 -20.78 26.49
CA ARG A 967 -8.47 -21.31 25.32
C ARG A 967 -8.42 -20.25 24.22
N PRO A 968 -7.23 -19.80 23.79
CA PRO A 968 -7.13 -18.79 22.73
C PRO A 968 -7.85 -19.20 21.44
N GLY A 969 -8.51 -18.24 20.81
CA GLY A 969 -9.30 -18.40 19.59
C GLY A 969 -10.59 -19.20 19.77
N CYS A 970 -11.01 -19.49 21.01
CA CYS A 970 -12.21 -20.28 21.33
C CYS A 970 -13.15 -19.49 22.25
N ILE A 971 -13.43 -18.25 21.86
CA ILE A 971 -14.37 -17.34 22.51
C ILE A 971 -15.37 -16.91 21.45
N CYS A 972 -16.66 -16.81 21.77
CA CYS A 972 -17.68 -16.33 20.84
C CYS A 972 -18.56 -15.31 21.55
N ALA A 973 -18.52 -14.05 21.11
CA ALA A 973 -19.47 -13.03 21.52
C ALA A 973 -20.66 -13.03 20.56
N ILE A 974 -21.88 -13.08 21.08
CA ILE A 974 -23.12 -13.12 20.30
C ILE A 974 -24.14 -12.14 20.88
N ASN A 975 -25.00 -11.59 20.03
CA ASN A 975 -26.16 -10.81 20.47
C ASN A 975 -27.33 -11.74 20.80
N HIS A 976 -28.11 -11.38 21.80
CA HIS A 976 -29.41 -11.97 22.11
C HIS A 976 -30.45 -10.86 22.26
N THR A 977 -31.56 -10.98 21.55
CA THR A 977 -32.68 -10.04 21.62
C THR A 977 -33.77 -10.68 22.47
N ASP A 978 -34.10 -10.06 23.59
CA ASP A 978 -35.24 -10.46 24.41
C ASP A 978 -36.54 -10.09 23.67
N VAL A 979 -37.39 -11.07 23.39
CA VAL A 979 -38.59 -10.92 22.57
C VAL A 979 -39.70 -10.15 23.30
N GLU A 980 -39.68 -10.13 24.63
CA GLU A 980 -40.69 -9.45 25.45
C GLU A 980 -40.33 -7.99 25.72
N ASN A 981 -39.06 -7.72 25.99
CA ASN A 981 -38.58 -6.37 26.32
C ASN A 981 -37.99 -5.61 25.12
N GLY A 982 -37.78 -6.29 23.98
CA GLY A 982 -37.14 -5.71 22.80
C GLY A 982 -35.69 -5.26 23.03
N THR A 983 -35.04 -5.74 24.10
CA THR A 983 -33.69 -5.31 24.48
C THR A 983 -32.64 -6.26 23.91
N ASP A 984 -31.66 -5.69 23.21
CA ASP A 984 -30.48 -6.41 22.75
C ASP A 984 -29.46 -6.53 23.89
N SER A 985 -28.86 -7.71 24.02
CA SER A 985 -27.98 -8.07 25.13
C SER A 985 -26.81 -8.94 24.66
N LEU A 986 -25.72 -8.97 25.43
CA LEU A 986 -24.49 -9.69 25.09
C LEU A 986 -24.44 -11.05 25.80
N ILE A 987 -24.20 -12.12 25.03
CA ILE A 987 -23.83 -13.44 25.56
C ILE A 987 -22.39 -13.76 25.13
N VAL A 988 -21.59 -14.24 26.08
CA VAL A 988 -20.20 -14.65 25.84
C VAL A 988 -20.05 -16.15 26.09
N LEU A 989 -19.59 -16.88 25.06
CA LEU A 989 -19.26 -18.30 25.14
C LEU A 989 -17.74 -18.46 25.20
N VAL A 990 -17.22 -19.24 26.14
CA VAL A 990 -15.77 -19.51 26.27
C VAL A 990 -15.48 -21.01 26.38
N GLU A 991 -14.50 -21.52 25.63
CA GLU A 991 -13.89 -22.82 25.92
C GLU A 991 -12.71 -22.65 26.88
N ILE A 992 -12.63 -23.52 27.88
CA ILE A 992 -11.48 -23.60 28.78
C ILE A 992 -10.56 -24.76 28.44
N ARG A 993 -9.28 -24.66 28.82
CA ARG A 993 -8.30 -25.74 28.65
C ARG A 993 -8.71 -26.96 29.47
N GLN A 994 -8.53 -28.16 28.93
CA GLN A 994 -8.88 -29.40 29.62
C GLN A 994 -8.05 -29.57 30.90
N GLN A 995 -8.72 -29.69 32.04
CA GLN A 995 -8.14 -29.99 33.35
C GLN A 995 -8.87 -31.21 33.94
N LYS A 996 -8.15 -32.12 34.62
CA LYS A 996 -8.72 -33.36 35.16
C LYS A 996 -9.76 -33.11 36.26
N ASP A 997 -9.60 -32.03 37.03
CA ASP A 997 -10.53 -31.59 38.08
C ASP A 997 -10.75 -30.08 37.97
N ILE A 998 -11.82 -29.66 37.28
CA ILE A 998 -12.17 -28.24 37.18
C ILE A 998 -12.91 -27.84 38.47
N LYS A 999 -12.24 -27.07 39.34
CA LYS A 999 -12.85 -26.55 40.57
C LYS A 999 -13.91 -25.49 40.28
N GLN A 1000 -14.98 -25.47 41.07
CA GLN A 1000 -16.02 -24.42 41.01
C GLN A 1000 -15.43 -23.02 41.20
N GLU A 1001 -14.45 -22.87 42.10
CA GLU A 1001 -13.73 -21.61 42.36
C GLU A 1001 -13.09 -21.04 41.07
N LEU A 1002 -12.44 -21.87 40.27
CA LEU A 1002 -11.81 -21.47 39.00
C LEU A 1002 -12.85 -21.03 37.97
N LEU A 1003 -13.99 -21.73 37.91
CA LEU A 1003 -15.08 -21.37 37.01
C LEU A 1003 -15.71 -20.02 37.39
N GLN A 1004 -15.90 -19.80 38.69
CA GLN A 1004 -16.40 -18.54 39.21
C GLN A 1004 -15.39 -17.42 38.96
N GLU A 1005 -14.10 -17.65 39.21
CA GLU A 1005 -13.02 -16.70 38.92
C GLU A 1005 -12.99 -16.29 37.44
N ILE A 1006 -13.16 -17.24 36.51
CA ILE A 1006 -13.24 -16.95 35.07
C ILE A 1006 -14.47 -16.09 34.77
N CYS A 1007 -15.65 -16.46 35.29
CA CYS A 1007 -16.88 -15.69 35.10
C CYS A 1007 -16.76 -14.27 35.66
N ASP A 1008 -16.21 -14.12 36.87
CA ASP A 1008 -16.01 -12.83 37.52
C ASP A 1008 -14.99 -11.96 36.77
N CYS A 1009 -13.91 -12.58 36.25
CA CYS A 1009 -12.97 -11.90 35.37
C CYS A 1009 -13.67 -11.37 34.11
N ILE A 1010 -14.46 -12.19 33.42
CA ILE A 1010 -15.20 -11.79 32.22
C ILE A 1010 -16.22 -10.68 32.56
N ALA A 1011 -16.99 -10.85 33.63
CA ALA A 1011 -18.01 -9.90 34.08
C ALA A 1011 -17.42 -8.54 34.51
N ARG A 1012 -16.12 -8.48 34.83
CA ARG A 1012 -15.41 -7.24 35.16
C ARG A 1012 -14.77 -6.59 33.93
N VAL A 1013 -14.06 -7.36 33.11
CA VAL A 1013 -13.29 -6.79 31.98
C VAL A 1013 -14.17 -6.36 30.81
N VAL A 1014 -15.31 -7.02 30.59
CA VAL A 1014 -16.18 -6.67 29.45
C VAL A 1014 -16.85 -5.31 29.67
N PRO A 1015 -17.48 -5.00 30.82
CA PRO A 1015 -17.98 -3.65 31.09
C PRO A 1015 -16.87 -2.61 31.07
N GLY A 1016 -15.73 -2.89 31.70
CA GLY A 1016 -14.62 -1.93 31.81
C GLY A 1016 -14.00 -1.52 30.47
N ASN A 1017 -13.92 -2.43 29.50
CA ASN A 1017 -13.33 -2.15 28.17
C ASN A 1017 -14.38 -1.81 27.11
N HIS A 1018 -15.56 -2.43 27.17
CA HIS A 1018 -16.56 -2.37 26.10
C HIS A 1018 -17.80 -1.54 26.45
N GLY A 1019 -17.97 -1.15 27.73
CA GLY A 1019 -19.19 -0.47 28.20
C GLY A 1019 -20.44 -1.34 28.07
N LEU A 1020 -20.28 -2.67 28.04
CA LEU A 1020 -21.35 -3.65 27.91
C LEU A 1020 -21.35 -4.61 29.09
N SER A 1021 -22.54 -4.89 29.62
CA SER A 1021 -22.76 -5.97 30.57
C SER A 1021 -23.05 -7.28 29.82
N CYS A 1022 -22.40 -8.37 30.22
CA CYS A 1022 -22.75 -9.70 29.75
C CYS A 1022 -24.05 -10.13 30.43
N GLN A 1023 -25.13 -10.34 29.67
CA GLN A 1023 -26.36 -10.94 30.20
C GLN A 1023 -26.08 -12.40 30.62
N ARG A 1024 -25.26 -13.09 29.83
CA ARG A 1024 -24.92 -14.49 30.10
C ARG A 1024 -23.47 -14.79 29.73
N ILE A 1025 -22.76 -15.47 30.62
CA ILE A 1025 -21.42 -16.01 30.39
C ILE A 1025 -21.52 -17.53 30.46
N VAL A 1026 -21.15 -18.22 29.39
CA VAL A 1026 -21.28 -19.68 29.27
C VAL A 1026 -19.88 -20.29 29.11
N ILE A 1027 -19.48 -21.09 30.10
CA ILE A 1027 -18.23 -21.87 30.03
C ILE A 1027 -18.55 -23.23 29.42
N LEU A 1028 -17.87 -23.55 28.32
CA LEU A 1028 -18.07 -24.75 27.52
C LEU A 1028 -16.88 -25.72 27.63
N LYS A 1029 -17.16 -27.02 27.45
CA LYS A 1029 -16.14 -28.05 27.21
C LYS A 1029 -15.35 -27.73 25.93
N GLN A 1030 -14.13 -28.25 25.84
CA GLN A 1030 -13.33 -28.12 24.62
C GLN A 1030 -14.05 -28.71 23.39
N HIS A 1031 -13.89 -28.09 22.21
CA HIS A 1031 -14.51 -28.50 20.94
C HIS A 1031 -16.04 -28.32 20.89
N SER A 1032 -16.54 -27.29 21.57
CA SER A 1032 -17.97 -26.95 21.61
C SER A 1032 -18.33 -25.84 20.63
N ILE A 1033 -17.48 -24.83 20.50
CA ILE A 1033 -17.73 -23.66 19.65
C ILE A 1033 -17.50 -24.04 18.19
N PRO A 1034 -18.51 -23.86 17.30
CA PRO A 1034 -18.39 -24.23 15.90
C PRO A 1034 -17.37 -23.34 15.16
N LYS A 1035 -16.51 -23.99 14.38
CA LYS A 1035 -15.51 -23.34 13.51
C LYS A 1035 -15.61 -23.85 12.07
N THR A 1036 -15.19 -23.01 11.13
CA THR A 1036 -14.99 -23.37 9.71
C THR A 1036 -13.78 -24.31 9.55
N THR A 1037 -13.62 -24.89 8.36
CA THR A 1037 -12.47 -25.74 8.01
C THR A 1037 -11.12 -25.00 8.02
N SER A 1038 -11.14 -23.66 7.93
CA SER A 1038 -9.95 -22.82 8.08
C SER A 1038 -9.73 -22.29 9.51
N GLY A 1039 -10.56 -22.71 10.47
CA GLY A 1039 -10.42 -22.34 11.88
C GLY A 1039 -11.20 -21.10 12.34
N LYS A 1040 -11.87 -20.37 11.41
CA LYS A 1040 -12.68 -19.17 11.74
C LYS A 1040 -13.92 -19.53 12.56
N LEU A 1041 -14.31 -18.69 13.52
CA LEU A 1041 -15.52 -18.85 14.34
C LEU A 1041 -16.80 -18.74 13.50
N GLN A 1042 -17.80 -19.59 13.77
CA GLN A 1042 -19.14 -19.51 13.16
C GLN A 1042 -20.14 -18.94 14.18
N ARG A 1043 -20.13 -17.62 14.41
CA ARG A 1043 -20.88 -16.95 15.49
C ARG A 1043 -22.39 -17.16 15.40
N ALA A 1044 -22.97 -16.97 14.22
CA ALA A 1044 -24.40 -17.20 13.98
C ALA A 1044 -24.79 -18.65 14.33
N LYS A 1045 -23.99 -19.63 13.88
CA LYS A 1045 -24.21 -21.04 14.22
C LYS A 1045 -24.05 -21.30 15.72
N ALA A 1046 -23.10 -20.64 16.38
CA ALA A 1046 -22.93 -20.76 17.83
C ALA A 1046 -24.14 -20.20 18.58
N LYS A 1047 -24.70 -19.07 18.13
CA LYS A 1047 -25.96 -18.53 18.62
C LYS A 1047 -27.10 -19.52 18.44
N ASP A 1048 -27.32 -20.03 17.22
CA ASP A 1048 -28.39 -20.99 16.93
C ASP A 1048 -28.31 -22.24 17.82
N LEU A 1049 -27.12 -22.83 17.93
CA LEU A 1049 -26.87 -24.02 18.75
C LEU A 1049 -27.06 -23.78 20.26
N LEU A 1050 -26.83 -22.55 20.73
CA LEU A 1050 -27.09 -22.18 22.11
C LEU A 1050 -28.60 -22.01 22.34
N LEU A 1051 -29.27 -21.24 21.50
CA LEU A 1051 -30.68 -20.88 21.67
C LEU A 1051 -31.62 -22.08 21.48
N ASN A 1052 -31.25 -23.04 20.63
CA ASN A 1052 -32.02 -24.27 20.44
C ASN A 1052 -31.67 -25.40 21.44
N GLY A 1053 -30.84 -25.13 22.46
CA GLY A 1053 -30.44 -26.09 23.50
C GLY A 1053 -29.44 -27.18 23.05
N SER A 1054 -28.98 -27.17 21.80
CA SER A 1054 -28.03 -28.18 21.29
C SER A 1054 -26.67 -28.14 21.99
N MET A 1055 -26.33 -27.05 22.68
CA MET A 1055 -25.10 -26.92 23.46
C MET A 1055 -25.22 -27.34 24.93
N ASP A 1056 -26.41 -27.62 25.47
CA ASP A 1056 -26.62 -27.77 26.92
C ASP A 1056 -25.71 -28.82 27.56
N LYS A 1057 -25.53 -29.97 26.91
CA LYS A 1057 -24.65 -31.07 27.38
C LYS A 1057 -23.15 -30.71 27.39
N LYS A 1058 -22.79 -29.64 26.69
CA LYS A 1058 -21.43 -29.11 26.57
C LYS A 1058 -21.14 -27.96 27.53
N ILE A 1059 -22.16 -27.38 28.17
CA ILE A 1059 -22.03 -26.34 29.18
C ILE A 1059 -21.45 -26.97 30.46
N ILE A 1060 -20.40 -26.35 30.99
CA ILE A 1060 -19.78 -26.68 32.29
C ILE A 1060 -20.44 -25.82 33.38
N THR A 1061 -20.53 -24.51 33.15
CA THR A 1061 -21.28 -23.58 33.98
C THR A 1061 -21.81 -22.42 33.15
N SER A 1062 -22.82 -21.73 33.67
CA SER A 1062 -23.40 -20.53 33.09
C SER A 1062 -23.73 -19.56 34.20
N VAL A 1063 -23.36 -18.28 34.06
CA VAL A 1063 -23.69 -17.20 35.00
C VAL A 1063 -24.51 -16.15 34.26
N GLY A 1064 -25.60 -15.70 34.89
CA GLY A 1064 -26.63 -14.83 34.28
C GLY A 1064 -27.84 -15.61 33.76
N GLU A 1065 -29.06 -15.06 33.93
CA GLU A 1065 -30.33 -15.70 33.53
C GLU A 1065 -30.87 -15.10 32.22
N ILE A 1066 -31.47 -15.96 31.39
CA ILE A 1066 -32.45 -15.53 30.36
C ILE A 1066 -33.79 -15.58 31.10
N VAL A 1067 -34.34 -14.44 31.45
CA VAL A 1067 -35.65 -14.39 32.12
C VAL A 1067 -36.71 -14.86 31.11
N GLN A 1068 -37.53 -15.83 31.51
CA GLN A 1068 -38.83 -16.11 30.90
C GLN A 1068 -39.89 -15.52 31.85
N ASP A 1069 -40.78 -14.66 31.35
CA ASP A 1069 -41.86 -13.88 32.01
C ASP A 1069 -42.76 -14.62 33.04
N PRO A 1070 -43.74 -13.98 33.75
CA PRO A 1070 -43.96 -12.55 34.09
C PRO A 1070 -44.27 -12.22 35.58
N MET A 1071 -44.40 -10.91 35.85
CA MET A 1071 -45.19 -10.22 36.91
C MET A 1071 -44.62 -10.05 38.33
N ASN A 1072 -44.31 -8.80 38.69
CA ASN A 1072 -45.05 -8.03 39.71
C ASN A 1072 -44.52 -6.59 39.84
N VAL A 1073 -45.39 -5.62 39.56
CA VAL A 1073 -45.17 -4.20 39.85
C VAL A 1073 -45.63 -3.94 41.28
N VAL A 1074 -44.75 -3.40 42.12
CA VAL A 1074 -45.13 -2.80 43.41
C VAL A 1074 -44.87 -1.30 43.34
N ASP A 1075 -45.96 -0.57 43.52
CA ASP A 1075 -46.09 0.88 43.47
C ASP A 1075 -45.79 1.46 44.87
N ILE A 1076 -44.87 2.43 45.01
CA ILE A 1076 -44.71 3.18 46.26
C ILE A 1076 -44.54 4.68 46.00
N LYS A 1077 -45.50 5.41 46.59
CA LYS A 1077 -45.71 6.85 46.61
C LYS A 1077 -44.62 7.67 47.31
N GLU A 1078 -44.36 8.85 46.75
CA GLU A 1078 -43.54 9.93 47.31
C GLU A 1078 -44.05 10.44 48.68
N LYS A 1079 -43.10 10.79 49.57
CA LYS A 1079 -43.35 11.60 50.78
C LYS A 1079 -42.40 12.80 50.82
N LYS A 1080 -42.98 13.99 51.03
CA LYS A 1080 -42.29 15.29 51.17
C LYS A 1080 -41.33 15.34 52.39
N PRO A 1081 -40.21 16.08 52.30
CA PRO A 1081 -39.19 16.10 53.34
C PRO A 1081 -39.50 17.11 54.46
N LYS A 1082 -39.15 16.74 55.71
CA LYS A 1082 -39.01 17.65 56.86
C LYS A 1082 -37.51 17.99 57.04
N LYS A 1083 -37.21 19.27 57.32
CA LYS A 1083 -35.86 19.82 57.56
C LYS A 1083 -35.03 18.96 58.53
N LYS A 1084 -33.78 18.64 58.16
CA LYS A 1084 -32.77 17.95 58.99
C LYS A 1084 -31.58 18.89 59.29
N PRO A 1085 -30.91 18.72 60.46
CA PRO A 1085 -29.82 19.57 60.93
C PRO A 1085 -28.52 19.37 60.12
N LEU A 1086 -27.55 20.29 60.25
CA LEU A 1086 -26.25 20.29 59.57
C LEU A 1086 -25.56 18.91 59.64
N MET A 1087 -25.21 18.35 58.48
CA MET A 1087 -24.54 17.05 58.35
C MET A 1087 -23.02 17.21 58.29
N THR A 1088 -22.27 16.35 58.98
CA THR A 1088 -20.82 16.23 58.85
C THR A 1088 -20.44 15.45 57.57
N LEU A 1089 -19.22 15.64 57.05
CA LEU A 1089 -18.71 14.90 55.87
C LEU A 1089 -18.88 13.38 56.04
N GLU A 1090 -18.58 12.87 57.23
CA GLU A 1090 -18.68 11.47 57.60
C GLU A 1090 -20.13 10.95 57.54
N THR A 1091 -21.10 11.78 57.97
CA THR A 1091 -22.52 11.46 57.87
C THR A 1091 -22.98 11.40 56.41
N ILE A 1092 -22.46 12.30 55.55
CA ILE A 1092 -22.75 12.31 54.11
C ILE A 1092 -22.17 11.07 53.45
N GLN A 1093 -20.92 10.72 53.75
CA GLN A 1093 -20.28 9.50 53.23
C GLN A 1093 -21.06 8.23 53.60
N GLN A 1094 -21.48 8.09 54.86
CA GLN A 1094 -22.28 6.93 55.29
C GLN A 1094 -23.63 6.84 54.57
N LYS A 1095 -24.30 7.98 54.38
CA LYS A 1095 -25.58 8.02 53.63
C LYS A 1095 -25.40 7.70 52.15
N ILE A 1096 -24.33 8.18 51.52
CA ILE A 1096 -23.99 7.81 50.14
C ILE A 1096 -23.68 6.30 50.08
N ALA A 1097 -22.94 5.75 51.03
CA ALA A 1097 -22.63 4.32 51.09
C ALA A 1097 -23.89 3.46 51.18
N VAL A 1098 -24.91 3.89 51.96
CA VAL A 1098 -26.22 3.22 52.00
C VAL A 1098 -26.92 3.26 50.64
N ASN A 1099 -26.87 4.38 49.91
CA ASN A 1099 -27.47 4.48 48.59
C ASN A 1099 -26.68 3.68 47.53
N VAL A 1100 -25.36 3.63 47.64
CA VAL A 1100 -24.48 2.78 46.82
C VAL A 1100 -24.81 1.31 47.04
N HIS A 1101 -24.98 0.88 48.29
CA HIS A 1101 -25.40 -0.48 48.65
C HIS A 1101 -26.77 -0.84 48.06
N LYS A 1102 -27.71 0.12 47.97
CA LYS A 1102 -29.05 -0.11 47.41
C LYS A 1102 -29.04 -0.25 45.89
N VAL A 1103 -28.23 0.55 45.20
CA VAL A 1103 -28.30 0.72 43.75
C VAL A 1103 -27.33 -0.20 43.00
N SER A 1104 -26.20 -0.57 43.62
CA SER A 1104 -25.25 -1.51 43.02
C SER A 1104 -25.49 -2.96 43.45
N LYS A 1105 -25.66 -3.83 42.46
CA LYS A 1105 -25.73 -5.30 42.64
C LYS A 1105 -24.44 -5.92 43.20
N LEU A 1106 -23.29 -5.23 43.04
CA LEU A 1106 -22.00 -5.70 43.58
C LEU A 1106 -21.79 -5.20 45.01
N ALA A 1107 -22.09 -3.93 45.28
CA ALA A 1107 -22.01 -3.37 46.63
C ALA A 1107 -23.03 -4.02 47.59
N SER A 1108 -24.21 -4.40 47.10
CA SER A 1108 -25.24 -5.07 47.90
C SER A 1108 -24.85 -6.45 48.43
N LYS A 1109 -23.71 -7.01 47.98
CA LYS A 1109 -23.16 -8.30 48.46
C LYS A 1109 -22.18 -8.14 49.62
N LEU A 1110 -21.78 -6.90 49.94
CA LEU A 1110 -20.91 -6.55 51.07
C LEU A 1110 -21.77 -6.04 52.23
N SER A 1111 -21.29 -6.13 53.48
CA SER A 1111 -21.94 -5.37 54.55
C SER A 1111 -21.71 -3.87 54.35
N ILE A 1112 -22.62 -3.01 54.81
CA ILE A 1112 -22.49 -1.55 54.66
C ILE A 1112 -21.17 -1.04 55.26
N ASP A 1113 -20.72 -1.64 56.37
CA ASP A 1113 -19.45 -1.29 57.04
C ASP A 1113 -18.19 -1.70 56.25
N GLN A 1114 -18.34 -2.52 55.20
CA GLN A 1114 -17.27 -2.94 54.29
C GLN A 1114 -17.21 -2.11 53.01
N ILE A 1115 -18.12 -1.14 52.84
CA ILE A 1115 -18.07 -0.24 51.69
C ILE A 1115 -16.95 0.77 51.89
N ASP A 1116 -15.88 0.63 51.11
CA ASP A 1116 -14.78 1.58 51.07
C ASP A 1116 -15.22 2.88 50.37
N PHE A 1117 -14.98 4.01 51.02
CA PHE A 1117 -15.36 5.34 50.54
C PHE A 1117 -14.41 5.92 49.49
N LYS A 1118 -13.24 5.31 49.28
CA LYS A 1118 -12.18 5.81 48.39
C LYS A 1118 -12.01 5.01 47.11
N VAL A 1119 -12.79 3.93 46.93
CA VAL A 1119 -12.74 3.13 45.70
C VAL A 1119 -13.69 3.68 44.64
N ASN A 1120 -13.33 3.45 43.38
CA ASN A 1120 -14.10 3.92 42.23
C ASN A 1120 -15.40 3.13 42.09
N LEU A 1121 -16.53 3.83 42.10
CA LEU A 1121 -17.87 3.25 42.04
C LEU A 1121 -18.10 2.44 40.76
N ILE A 1122 -17.59 2.91 39.62
CA ILE A 1122 -17.77 2.26 38.32
C ILE A 1122 -16.96 0.97 38.25
N THR A 1123 -15.66 1.01 38.55
CA THR A 1123 -14.78 -0.15 38.37
C THR A 1123 -14.90 -1.17 39.50
N THR A 1124 -15.17 -0.73 40.73
CA THR A 1124 -15.17 -1.59 41.92
C THR A 1124 -16.57 -2.07 42.27
N TYR A 1125 -17.57 -1.20 42.19
CA TYR A 1125 -18.97 -1.54 42.49
C TYR A 1125 -19.85 -1.65 41.24
N GLY A 1126 -19.27 -1.62 40.03
CA GLY A 1126 -19.97 -1.96 38.79
C GLY A 1126 -21.12 -1.02 38.43
N PHE A 1127 -20.98 0.27 38.72
CA PHE A 1127 -21.97 1.28 38.33
C PHE A 1127 -22.00 1.44 36.80
N ASP A 1128 -23.16 1.16 36.21
CA ASP A 1128 -23.49 1.51 34.82
C ASP A 1128 -24.29 2.83 34.75
N SER A 1129 -24.67 3.25 33.54
CA SER A 1129 -25.41 4.51 33.35
C SER A 1129 -26.78 4.52 34.08
N LEU A 1130 -27.41 3.36 34.27
CA LEU A 1130 -28.68 3.26 34.97
C LEU A 1130 -28.48 3.36 36.48
N ALA A 1131 -27.49 2.66 37.03
CA ALA A 1131 -27.10 2.75 38.43
C ALA A 1131 -26.60 4.15 38.80
N ALA A 1132 -25.90 4.83 37.87
CA ALA A 1132 -25.49 6.22 38.02
C ALA A 1132 -26.70 7.16 38.12
N VAL A 1133 -27.68 7.04 37.22
CA VAL A 1133 -28.92 7.83 37.26
C VAL A 1133 -29.71 7.56 38.54
N GLN A 1134 -29.89 6.29 38.91
CA GLN A 1134 -30.59 5.89 40.13
C GLN A 1134 -29.90 6.42 41.40
N LEU A 1135 -28.57 6.35 41.47
CA LEU A 1135 -27.82 6.92 42.58
C LEU A 1135 -27.99 8.43 42.63
N THR A 1136 -27.83 9.16 41.52
CA THR A 1136 -28.03 10.62 41.53
C THR A 1136 -29.46 11.03 41.90
N ALA A 1137 -30.46 10.23 41.54
CA ALA A 1137 -31.84 10.44 41.99
C ALA A 1137 -31.97 10.24 43.50
N CYS A 1138 -31.42 9.15 44.05
CA CYS A 1138 -31.37 8.92 45.50
C CYS A 1138 -30.60 10.01 46.25
N LEU A 1139 -29.53 10.55 45.67
CA LEU A 1139 -28.76 11.65 46.26
C LEU A 1139 -29.52 12.98 46.23
N LYS A 1140 -30.27 13.25 45.16
CA LYS A 1140 -31.19 14.40 45.08
C LYS A 1140 -32.29 14.30 46.14
N ASP A 1141 -32.86 13.12 46.35
CA ASP A 1141 -33.88 12.89 47.37
C ASP A 1141 -33.31 12.99 48.80
N GLU A 1142 -32.10 12.47 49.03
CA GLU A 1142 -31.48 12.40 50.36
C GLU A 1142 -30.86 13.74 50.82
N PHE A 1143 -30.32 14.53 49.88
CA PHE A 1143 -29.56 15.76 50.18
C PHE A 1143 -30.14 17.03 49.55
N GLY A 1144 -31.13 16.94 48.65
CA GLY A 1144 -31.71 18.07 47.95
C GLY A 1144 -30.81 18.67 46.86
N ILE A 1145 -29.73 17.99 46.49
CA ILE A 1145 -28.74 18.45 45.52
C ILE A 1145 -28.85 17.64 44.23
N GLU A 1146 -29.05 18.34 43.12
CA GLU A 1146 -29.10 17.73 41.80
C GLU A 1146 -27.69 17.53 41.25
N ILE A 1147 -27.32 16.27 41.04
CA ILE A 1147 -26.03 15.87 40.49
C ILE A 1147 -26.28 15.27 39.12
N ALA A 1148 -25.64 15.82 38.08
CA ALA A 1148 -25.71 15.22 36.75
C ALA A 1148 -25.04 13.83 36.77
N PRO A 1149 -25.66 12.78 36.22
CA PRO A 1149 -25.08 11.42 36.20
C PRO A 1149 -23.69 11.35 35.59
N ALA A 1150 -23.37 12.22 34.62
CA ALA A 1150 -22.05 12.31 33.99
C ALA A 1150 -20.94 12.73 34.98
N LEU A 1151 -21.28 13.48 36.03
CA LEU A 1151 -20.32 13.97 37.04
C LEU A 1151 -19.72 12.84 37.88
N LEU A 1152 -20.34 11.64 37.89
CA LEU A 1152 -19.79 10.43 38.51
C LEU A 1152 -18.51 9.92 37.82
N LEU A 1153 -18.22 10.37 36.59
CA LEU A 1153 -16.95 10.09 35.92
C LEU A 1153 -15.81 10.94 36.52
N ASP A 1154 -16.12 12.17 36.91
CA ASP A 1154 -15.16 13.13 37.46
C ASP A 1154 -15.04 13.03 39.00
N LEU A 1155 -16.09 12.54 39.67
CA LEU A 1155 -16.17 12.27 41.11
C LEU A 1155 -16.40 10.78 41.36
N PRO A 1156 -15.41 9.92 41.08
CA PRO A 1156 -15.64 8.49 40.97
C PRO A 1156 -15.80 7.77 42.31
N THR A 1157 -15.56 8.42 43.45
CA THR A 1157 -15.62 7.78 44.78
C THR A 1157 -16.70 8.39 45.66
N ILE A 1158 -17.10 7.65 46.71
CA ILE A 1158 -18.03 8.15 47.73
C ILE A 1158 -17.45 9.39 48.44
N SER A 1159 -16.13 9.43 48.64
CA SER A 1159 -15.44 10.56 49.27
C SER A 1159 -15.51 11.82 48.40
N ASP A 1160 -15.31 11.68 47.09
CA ASP A 1160 -15.38 12.80 46.15
C ASP A 1160 -16.80 13.37 46.06
N LEU A 1161 -17.80 12.48 45.97
CA LEU A 1161 -19.21 12.86 45.99
C LEU A 1161 -19.60 13.52 47.31
N ALA A 1162 -19.16 12.98 48.44
CA ALA A 1162 -19.45 13.55 49.75
C ALA A 1162 -18.82 14.94 49.90
N GLY A 1163 -17.59 15.13 49.43
CA GLY A 1163 -16.93 16.44 49.42
C GLY A 1163 -17.67 17.45 48.53
N HIS A 1164 -18.12 17.03 47.36
CA HIS A 1164 -18.91 17.87 46.44
C HIS A 1164 -20.26 18.26 47.05
N ILE A 1165 -21.00 17.30 47.62
CA ILE A 1165 -22.28 17.52 48.29
C ILE A 1165 -22.10 18.43 49.51
N LEU A 1166 -21.06 18.20 50.33
CA LEU A 1166 -20.79 19.05 51.49
C LEU A 1166 -20.50 20.49 51.07
N LYS A 1167 -19.72 20.70 50.00
CA LYS A 1167 -19.42 22.03 49.46
C LYS A 1167 -20.71 22.72 49.00
N GLN A 1168 -21.58 22.03 48.27
CA GLN A 1168 -22.86 22.59 47.83
C GLN A 1168 -23.82 22.89 48.99
N LEU A 1169 -23.90 22.00 49.98
CA LEU A 1169 -24.67 22.24 51.22
C LEU A 1169 -24.12 23.41 52.03
N SER A 1170 -22.81 23.69 51.96
CA SER A 1170 -22.20 24.84 52.63
C SER A 1170 -22.50 26.17 51.92
N THR A 1171 -22.49 26.20 50.58
CA THR A 1171 -22.88 27.38 49.78
C THR A 1171 -24.36 27.73 49.92
N LEU A 1172 -25.24 26.72 50.02
CA LEU A 1172 -26.67 26.92 50.27
C LEU A 1172 -26.99 27.47 51.67
N ASN A 1173 -26.06 27.35 52.64
CA ASN A 1173 -26.19 27.92 53.98
C ASN A 1173 -25.51 29.29 54.14
N SER A 1174 -24.69 29.72 53.17
CA SER A 1174 -24.04 31.05 53.16
C SER A 1174 -24.82 32.13 52.41
N GLU A 1175 -25.80 31.78 51.56
CA GLU A 1175 -26.63 32.73 50.78
C GLU A 1175 -27.81 33.35 51.57
N VAL A 1176 -27.68 33.50 52.90
CA VAL A 1176 -28.65 34.26 53.74
C VAL A 1176 -28.00 35.52 54.37
N TYR A 1177 -26.75 35.84 54.06
CA TYR A 1177 -26.13 37.09 54.52
C TYR A 1177 -25.35 37.81 53.41
N ASP A 1178 -25.70 39.08 53.21
CA ASP A 1178 -25.11 40.17 52.41
C ASP A 1178 -25.26 40.17 50.88
N GLU A 1179 -26.35 40.82 50.43
CA GLU A 1179 -26.33 41.70 49.24
C GLU A 1179 -25.85 43.10 49.67
N GLY A 1180 -24.86 43.66 48.98
CA GLY A 1180 -24.40 45.02 49.19
C GLY A 1180 -23.25 45.42 48.26
N GLU A 1181 -23.62 45.72 47.02
CA GLU A 1181 -23.04 46.65 46.02
C GLU A 1181 -21.53 46.97 45.99
N ASP A 1182 -21.03 46.83 44.75
CA ASP A 1182 -20.27 47.81 43.97
C ASP A 1182 -18.72 47.77 43.83
N GLU A 1183 -18.38 47.74 42.53
CA GLU A 1183 -17.30 48.40 41.79
C GLU A 1183 -15.82 47.95 41.92
N ASN A 1184 -15.34 47.43 40.77
CA ASN A 1184 -13.97 47.43 40.19
C ASN A 1184 -13.02 48.56 40.67
N PRO A 1185 -11.65 48.47 40.55
CA PRO A 1185 -10.94 47.86 39.41
C PRO A 1185 -9.52 47.25 39.64
N THR A 1186 -9.06 46.48 38.63
CA THR A 1186 -7.67 46.29 38.11
C THR A 1186 -6.46 46.04 39.04
N ILE A 1187 -5.63 45.05 38.69
CA ILE A 1187 -4.21 45.20 38.30
C ILE A 1187 -3.70 43.88 37.67
N SER A 1188 -2.92 44.01 36.60
CA SER A 1188 -2.23 42.91 35.90
C SER A 1188 -0.89 42.56 36.54
N LEU A 1189 -0.59 41.25 36.50
CA LEU A 1189 0.70 40.58 36.28
C LEU A 1189 1.99 41.22 36.84
N GLU A 1190 2.71 40.40 37.60
CA GLU A 1190 4.13 40.54 37.99
C GLU A 1190 4.42 41.38 39.23
N ASP A 1191 3.82 40.98 40.36
CA ASP A 1191 4.53 41.06 41.64
C ASP A 1191 4.99 39.66 42.04
N ILE A 1192 6.24 39.37 41.64
CA ILE A 1192 7.31 38.97 42.57
C ILE A 1192 7.01 37.64 43.30
N GLN A 1193 7.34 36.49 42.71
CA GLN A 1193 8.69 35.91 42.69
C GLN A 1193 9.26 35.70 44.11
N GLU A 1194 9.82 34.50 44.33
CA GLU A 1194 10.62 34.04 45.49
C GLU A 1194 9.90 33.26 46.59
N ASN A 1195 9.80 31.94 46.38
CA ASN A 1195 10.51 30.91 47.17
C ASN A 1195 10.10 29.52 46.62
N ILE A 1196 10.82 28.94 45.65
CA ILE A 1196 12.08 28.19 45.81
C ILE A 1196 11.92 26.97 46.75
N THR A 1197 12.17 25.79 46.16
CA THR A 1197 12.51 24.47 46.78
C THR A 1197 11.46 23.82 47.68
N SER A 1198 11.24 22.51 47.74
CA SER A 1198 11.87 21.27 47.23
C SER A 1198 10.81 20.19 47.52
N HIS A 1199 10.53 19.20 46.68
CA HIS A 1199 11.37 18.03 46.46
C HIS A 1199 10.75 17.16 45.35
N LEU A 1200 11.44 17.07 44.22
CA LEU A 1200 11.73 15.77 43.62
C LEU A 1200 12.59 14.99 44.63
N LEU A 1201 12.31 13.70 44.82
CA LEU A 1201 13.31 12.63 44.97
C LEU A 1201 12.62 11.24 44.97
N CYS A 1202 13.05 10.43 44.01
CA CYS A 1202 13.10 8.97 43.96
C CYS A 1202 11.93 8.15 43.37
N SER A 1203 12.32 7.47 42.28
CA SER A 1203 11.82 6.27 41.56
C SER A 1203 10.57 6.39 40.71
#